data_AF-A0AAD8Z9I8-F1
#
_entry.id   AF-A0AAD8Z9I8-F1
#
_cell.length_a   1.000
_cell.length_b   1.000
_cell.length_c   1.000
_cell.angle_alpha   90.00
_cell.angle_beta   90.00
_cell.angle_gamma   90.00
#
_symmetry.space_group_name_H-M   'P 1'
#
loop_
_entity.id
_entity.type
_entity.pdbx_description
1 polymer ?
#
loop_
_entity_poly.entity_id
_entity_poly.type
_entity_poly.pdbx_seq_one_letter_code
_entity_poly.pdbx_strand_id
1 'polypeptide(L)'
;MSSVLVYFHSQSFAVDLSPVTLSWSRCSPGFLSACGPHANLFFHRASDICFWVTAGLKCDKKGGFCPKMKYILVTGGVISGIGKGIIASSVGTILKSCGLHVTAIKIDPYINIDAGTFSPYEHGEVFVLDDGGEVDLDLGNYERFLDIRLTKDNNLTTGKIYQSVITKERRGDYLGKTVQVVPHITDAIQEWVMRQAKVSVDDDGVEPQVCVIELGGTVGDIESMPFIEAFRQFQFKVKRENFCNIHVSLVPQPSTTGEQKTKPTQNSVRELRGLGLSPDLIVCRCSTPLDTAVKEKISMFCHVEPEQVICIHDVSSLYRVPLLLEDQGMVEYFCRRLDLPIEKRPHRMLTKWKEMSDRTDRLLEHTSIALVGKYTKLSDSYASVIKALEHSALAINYKLEVKYIDSADLEPSTQQEEPVKYHEAWQKLCSANGVLVPGGFGVRGTEGKIQAIRWARQQKKPFLGICLGMQLAVCEFARNVLGWQDANSTEFDPETKHPVVIDMPEHNPGQMGGTMRLGKRRTIFNSTSSILRKLYGDVEHVDERHRHRFEVNPELKHHFEEKGLRFVGQDLAGKRMEVIELEDHPYFVGVQYHPEFTSRPIKPSPPYFGLLLATAVKLQSYLIKGCRLSPRMNQYQQQTSRSNLYSVVKAEASSTPPLATSMANSTTIPGKVLGTPGPAGRLSPEGGQYEFILQVLSKKKLQDLVREIDPNEQLDEDVEEMLLQVADDFIESVVTAACQLARHRKSNTLEVKDVQLHLERQWNMWIPGFGSDEIRPYKKACTTEAHKQRMALIRKTTKK
;
A
#
# COMPACT_ATOMS: atom_id res chain seq x y z
N MET A 1 9.02 9.74 -47.30
CA MET A 1 8.80 8.64 -46.33
C MET A 1 8.08 7.43 -46.98
N SER A 2 8.45 7.04 -48.21
CA SER A 2 7.72 5.98 -48.95
C SER A 2 8.62 5.02 -49.77
N SER A 3 9.92 4.87 -49.44
CA SER A 3 10.83 4.05 -50.27
C SER A 3 11.92 3.25 -49.52
N VAL A 4 11.83 3.04 -48.21
CA VAL A 4 12.90 2.37 -47.42
C VAL A 4 12.40 1.11 -46.70
N LEU A 5 11.43 0.39 -47.28
CA LEU A 5 10.84 -0.80 -46.67
C LEU A 5 10.89 -2.06 -47.53
N VAL A 6 11.72 -2.08 -48.58
CA VAL A 6 11.91 -3.28 -49.41
C VAL A 6 13.39 -3.38 -49.78
N TYR A 7 14.19 -4.12 -49.02
CA TYR A 7 15.39 -4.83 -49.50
C TYR A 7 15.96 -5.73 -48.38
N PHE A 8 15.11 -6.63 -47.85
CA PHE A 8 15.55 -7.85 -47.18
C PHE A 8 15.15 -9.02 -48.07
N HIS A 9 16.05 -9.53 -48.93
CA HIS A 9 16.19 -10.96 -49.23
C HIS A 9 17.26 -11.29 -50.29
N SER A 10 17.90 -12.46 -50.11
CA SER A 10 18.87 -13.17 -50.98
C SER A 10 20.31 -12.62 -50.92
N GLN A 11 21.40 -13.38 -50.77
CA GLN A 11 21.75 -14.74 -51.23
C GLN A 11 22.80 -15.42 -50.30
N SER A 12 22.99 -16.74 -50.46
CA SER A 12 24.06 -17.55 -49.88
C SER A 12 25.19 -17.77 -50.90
N PHE A 13 26.47 -17.79 -50.49
CA PHE A 13 27.54 -18.63 -51.09
C PHE A 13 28.74 -18.78 -50.12
N ALA A 14 29.45 -19.91 -50.22
CA ALA A 14 30.56 -20.34 -49.38
C ALA A 14 31.89 -20.41 -50.17
N VAL A 15 33.04 -20.34 -49.47
CA VAL A 15 34.28 -21.18 -49.56
C VAL A 15 35.55 -20.40 -49.11
N ASP A 16 36.24 -20.96 -48.09
CA ASP A 16 37.69 -21.07 -47.72
C ASP A 16 38.79 -20.37 -48.57
N LEU A 17 40.01 -19.97 -48.13
CA LEU A 17 40.90 -20.17 -46.96
C LEU A 17 41.98 -19.02 -46.96
N SER A 18 42.54 -18.70 -45.79
CA SER A 18 43.66 -17.77 -45.43
C SER A 18 45.04 -18.04 -46.10
N PRO A 19 46.17 -17.28 -45.89
CA PRO A 19 46.42 -16.13 -44.98
C PRO A 19 47.25 -14.91 -45.54
N VAL A 20 47.00 -13.74 -44.95
CA VAL A 20 47.91 -12.66 -44.50
C VAL A 20 49.13 -12.25 -45.37
N THR A 21 49.12 -10.99 -45.86
CA THR A 21 50.07 -9.94 -45.42
C THR A 21 49.57 -8.54 -45.79
N LEU A 22 49.63 -7.63 -44.82
CA LEU A 22 49.22 -6.23 -44.89
C LEU A 22 50.12 -5.40 -45.81
N SER A 23 49.54 -4.66 -46.74
CA SER A 23 50.03 -3.33 -47.10
C SER A 23 48.91 -2.45 -47.64
N TRP A 24 48.66 -1.33 -46.95
CA TRP A 24 47.78 -0.26 -47.41
C TRP A 24 48.44 0.52 -48.55
N SER A 25 47.94 0.38 -49.78
CA SER A 25 47.95 1.47 -50.78
C SER A 25 47.16 1.09 -52.03
N ARG A 26 46.41 2.07 -52.54
CA ARG A 26 45.63 2.12 -53.80
C ARG A 26 44.22 1.52 -53.78
N CYS A 27 43.27 2.39 -53.45
CA CYS A 27 41.90 2.30 -53.97
C CYS A 27 41.92 2.27 -55.51
N SER A 28 41.24 1.31 -56.12
CA SER A 28 40.74 1.45 -57.48
C SER A 28 39.41 2.23 -57.46
N PRO A 29 39.17 3.15 -58.41
CA PRO A 29 38.14 4.19 -58.31
C PRO A 29 36.80 3.72 -58.89
N GLY A 30 36.24 2.63 -58.34
CA GLY A 30 34.97 2.05 -58.82
C GLY A 30 33.95 1.73 -57.72
N PHE A 31 34.27 1.95 -56.45
CA PHE A 31 33.41 1.58 -55.31
C PHE A 31 32.94 2.79 -54.47
N LEU A 32 33.25 4.00 -54.91
CA LEU A 32 33.02 5.25 -54.18
C LEU A 32 31.73 5.99 -54.61
N SER A 33 30.76 5.32 -55.23
CA SER A 33 29.50 5.99 -55.66
C SER A 33 28.20 5.35 -55.15
N ALA A 34 28.25 4.38 -54.22
CA ALA A 34 27.03 3.68 -53.77
C ALA A 34 26.78 3.70 -52.24
N CYS A 35 27.71 4.23 -51.43
CA CYS A 35 27.47 4.48 -50.02
C CYS A 35 27.91 5.90 -49.69
N GLY A 36 26.96 6.77 -49.37
CA GLY A 36 27.23 8.12 -48.89
C GLY A 36 27.96 8.14 -47.53
N PRO A 37 28.43 9.32 -47.09
CA PRO A 37 29.42 9.47 -46.00
C PRO A 37 28.97 9.10 -44.57
N HIS A 38 27.78 8.54 -44.36
CA HIS A 38 27.24 8.26 -43.01
C HIS A 38 27.64 6.91 -42.38
N ALA A 39 28.47 6.09 -43.03
CA ALA A 39 28.84 4.76 -42.52
C ALA A 39 30.15 4.73 -41.68
N ASN A 40 30.86 5.86 -41.56
CA ASN A 40 32.18 5.90 -40.90
C ASN A 40 32.16 6.28 -39.41
N LEU A 41 31.00 6.54 -38.81
CA LEU A 41 30.87 7.00 -37.42
C LEU A 41 31.17 5.93 -36.35
N PHE A 42 31.23 4.65 -36.75
CA PHE A 42 31.34 3.52 -35.81
C PHE A 42 32.74 2.88 -35.69
N PHE A 43 33.74 3.32 -36.46
CA PHE A 43 34.97 2.53 -36.66
C PHE A 43 36.30 3.16 -36.23
N HIS A 44 36.31 4.35 -35.63
CA HIS A 44 37.55 4.93 -35.07
C HIS A 44 37.55 4.94 -33.53
N ARG A 45 38.46 4.13 -32.95
CA ARG A 45 38.86 4.02 -31.52
C ARG A 45 38.13 2.99 -30.64
N ALA A 46 38.31 1.72 -30.96
CA ALA A 46 38.04 0.58 -30.06
C ALA A 46 39.08 0.41 -28.92
N SER A 47 40.01 1.35 -28.70
CA SER A 47 41.05 1.26 -27.66
C SER A 47 40.62 1.84 -26.30
N ASP A 48 39.63 2.74 -26.26
CA ASP A 48 39.26 3.45 -25.02
C ASP A 48 38.18 2.72 -24.19
N ILE A 49 37.55 1.69 -24.77
CA ILE A 49 36.53 0.86 -24.10
C ILE A 49 37.15 -0.07 -23.04
N CYS A 50 38.43 -0.43 -23.17
CA CYS A 50 39.08 -1.37 -22.25
C CYS A 50 39.40 -0.76 -20.87
N PHE A 51 39.53 0.57 -20.77
CA PHE A 51 39.91 1.23 -19.51
C PHE A 51 38.72 1.46 -18.56
N TRP A 52 37.49 1.58 -19.08
CA TRP A 52 36.29 1.88 -18.28
C TRP A 52 35.61 0.66 -17.68
N VAL A 53 35.83 -0.53 -18.24
CA VAL A 53 35.29 -1.80 -17.70
C VAL A 53 35.89 -2.15 -16.33
N THR A 54 37.07 -1.61 -15.99
CA THR A 54 37.74 -1.86 -14.70
C THR A 54 37.44 -0.83 -13.61
N ALA A 55 36.88 0.35 -13.91
CA ALA A 55 36.76 1.45 -12.93
C ALA A 55 35.34 1.70 -12.38
N GLY A 56 34.32 0.96 -12.84
CA GLY A 56 32.90 1.26 -12.55
C GLY A 56 32.12 0.21 -11.75
N LEU A 57 32.76 -0.78 -11.13
CA LEU A 57 32.07 -1.84 -10.38
C LEU A 57 32.43 -1.81 -8.89
N LYS A 58 31.77 -0.94 -8.12
CA LYS A 58 31.44 -1.30 -6.74
C LYS A 58 30.21 -2.19 -6.79
N CYS A 59 30.46 -3.50 -6.93
CA CYS A 59 29.51 -4.52 -6.56
C CYS A 59 29.21 -4.32 -5.06
N ASP A 60 27.99 -3.92 -4.74
CA ASP A 60 27.54 -3.84 -3.36
C ASP A 60 27.67 -5.24 -2.75
N LYS A 61 28.40 -5.36 -1.63
CA LYS A 61 28.87 -6.64 -1.06
C LYS A 61 27.76 -7.52 -0.46
N LYS A 62 26.51 -7.33 -0.86
CA LYS A 62 25.37 -8.17 -0.48
C LYS A 62 24.50 -8.42 -1.70
N GLY A 63 24.64 -9.61 -2.30
CA GLY A 63 23.82 -10.05 -3.43
C GLY A 63 22.34 -10.21 -3.05
N GLY A 64 21.58 -9.13 -3.11
CA GLY A 64 20.12 -9.12 -3.05
C GLY A 64 19.54 -8.76 -4.42
N PHE A 65 18.75 -9.66 -5.00
CA PHE A 65 17.86 -9.37 -6.12
C PHE A 65 16.89 -8.27 -5.65
N CYS A 66 16.84 -7.10 -6.30
CA CYS A 66 15.72 -6.19 -6.07
C CYS A 66 14.50 -6.82 -6.78
N PRO A 67 13.51 -7.36 -6.03
CA PRO A 67 12.43 -8.10 -6.66
C PRO A 67 11.51 -7.13 -7.39
N LYS A 68 11.21 -7.43 -8.66
CA LYS A 68 10.21 -6.69 -9.42
C LYS A 68 8.85 -6.76 -8.73
N MET A 69 8.14 -5.62 -8.70
CA MET A 69 6.78 -5.50 -8.18
C MET A 69 5.86 -6.60 -8.74
N LYS A 70 5.14 -7.27 -7.84
CA LYS A 70 4.11 -8.27 -8.18
C LYS A 70 2.72 -7.70 -7.92
N TYR A 71 1.77 -8.03 -8.79
CA TYR A 71 0.40 -7.54 -8.70
C TYR A 71 -0.56 -8.71 -8.52
N ILE A 72 -1.44 -8.61 -7.51
CA ILE A 72 -2.50 -9.58 -7.26
C ILE A 72 -3.84 -8.85 -7.44
N LEU A 73 -4.51 -9.06 -8.56
CA LEU A 73 -5.84 -8.51 -8.81
C LEU A 73 -6.91 -9.43 -8.20
N VAL A 74 -7.79 -8.87 -7.39
CA VAL A 74 -8.94 -9.55 -6.80
C VAL A 74 -10.21 -9.01 -7.44
N THR A 75 -10.99 -9.87 -8.09
CA THR A 75 -12.23 -9.53 -8.78
C THR A 75 -13.44 -10.20 -8.12
N GLY A 76 -14.61 -9.57 -8.23
CA GLY A 76 -15.88 -10.09 -7.71
C GLY A 76 -16.76 -10.71 -8.78
N GLY A 77 -17.40 -11.82 -8.45
CA GLY A 77 -18.30 -12.51 -9.36
C GLY A 77 -19.77 -12.17 -9.16
N VAL A 78 -20.48 -13.04 -8.42
CA VAL A 78 -21.94 -13.19 -8.50
C VAL A 78 -22.74 -12.09 -7.79
N ILE A 79 -22.24 -11.56 -6.68
CA ILE A 79 -22.92 -10.52 -5.88
C ILE A 79 -21.90 -9.52 -5.33
N SER A 80 -22.35 -8.28 -5.09
CA SER A 80 -21.66 -7.33 -4.23
C SER A 80 -21.70 -7.80 -2.77
N GLY A 81 -20.81 -7.29 -1.91
CA GLY A 81 -20.76 -7.71 -0.49
C GLY A 81 -20.30 -9.15 -0.25
N ILE A 82 -19.75 -9.83 -1.26
CA ILE A 82 -19.27 -11.21 -1.09
C ILE A 82 -18.08 -11.33 -0.13
N GLY A 83 -17.39 -10.25 0.21
CA GLY A 83 -16.21 -10.26 1.07
C GLY A 83 -14.88 -10.17 0.33
N LYS A 84 -14.86 -9.50 -0.84
CA LYS A 84 -13.63 -9.23 -1.61
C LYS A 84 -12.54 -8.57 -0.77
N GLY A 85 -12.87 -7.49 -0.06
CA GLY A 85 -11.94 -6.79 0.82
C GLY A 85 -11.34 -7.68 1.91
N ILE A 86 -12.10 -8.65 2.44
CA ILE A 86 -11.59 -9.62 3.42
C ILE A 86 -10.62 -10.62 2.78
N ILE A 87 -10.92 -11.13 1.57
CA ILE A 87 -10.01 -12.02 0.85
C ILE A 87 -8.72 -11.28 0.46
N ALA A 88 -8.85 -10.09 -0.11
CA ALA A 88 -7.73 -9.26 -0.52
C ALA A 88 -6.83 -8.88 0.67
N SER A 89 -7.44 -8.43 1.78
CA SER A 89 -6.68 -8.10 2.99
C SER A 89 -6.02 -9.34 3.61
N SER A 90 -6.69 -10.50 3.61
CA SER A 90 -6.14 -11.76 4.11
C SER A 90 -4.93 -12.24 3.29
N VAL A 91 -4.99 -12.13 1.96
CA VAL A 91 -3.84 -12.37 1.07
C VAL A 91 -2.68 -11.46 1.44
N GLY A 92 -2.96 -10.17 1.65
CA GLY A 92 -1.96 -9.20 2.10
C GLY A 92 -1.34 -9.56 3.45
N THR A 93 -2.15 -9.95 4.44
CA THR A 93 -1.71 -10.41 5.76
C THR A 93 -0.79 -11.64 5.66
N ILE A 94 -1.14 -12.62 4.82
CA ILE A 94 -0.33 -13.83 4.61
C ILE A 94 1.02 -13.45 4.02
N LEU A 95 1.05 -12.64 2.96
CA LEU A 95 2.30 -12.23 2.31
C LEU A 95 3.17 -11.34 3.21
N LYS A 96 2.55 -10.44 3.99
CA LYS A 96 3.28 -9.67 5.01
C LYS A 96 3.85 -10.56 6.11
N SER A 97 3.13 -11.61 6.50
CA SER A 97 3.65 -12.63 7.44
C SER A 97 4.79 -13.47 6.87
N CYS A 98 4.94 -13.51 5.55
CA CYS A 98 6.08 -14.12 4.84
C CYS A 98 7.31 -13.19 4.80
N GLY A 99 7.21 -11.97 5.35
CA GLY A 99 8.29 -10.98 5.37
C GLY A 99 8.37 -10.09 4.13
N LEU A 100 7.31 -10.05 3.31
CA LEU A 100 7.24 -9.18 2.14
C LEU A 100 6.62 -7.82 2.50
N HIS A 101 7.07 -6.77 1.84
CA HIS A 101 6.38 -5.47 1.87
C HIS A 101 5.18 -5.50 0.94
N VAL A 102 4.00 -5.18 1.48
CA VAL A 102 2.73 -5.28 0.77
C VAL A 102 1.99 -3.96 0.82
N THR A 103 1.55 -3.49 -0.34
CA THR A 103 0.63 -2.35 -0.47
C THR A 103 -0.73 -2.80 -1.02
N ALA A 104 -1.73 -1.94 -0.85
CA ALA A 104 -3.08 -2.18 -1.33
C ALA A 104 -3.59 -1.03 -2.19
N ILE A 105 -4.31 -1.36 -3.26
CA ILE A 105 -5.05 -0.39 -4.08
C ILE A 105 -6.49 -0.89 -4.21
N LYS A 106 -7.45 -0.07 -3.79
CA LYS A 106 -8.87 -0.34 -3.96
C LYS A 106 -9.38 0.48 -5.13
N ILE A 107 -10.01 -0.20 -6.07
CA ILE A 107 -10.67 0.41 -7.22
C ILE A 107 -12.17 0.40 -6.96
N ASP A 108 -12.77 1.57 -7.10
CA ASP A 108 -14.18 1.79 -6.91
C ASP A 108 -14.83 2.23 -8.22
N PRO A 109 -15.75 1.42 -8.77
CA PRO A 109 -16.36 1.74 -10.05
C PRO A 109 -17.37 2.90 -9.99
N TYR A 110 -17.75 3.36 -8.79
CA TYR A 110 -18.63 4.51 -8.62
C TYR A 110 -18.02 5.82 -9.15
N ILE A 111 -18.89 6.78 -9.49
CA ILE A 111 -18.49 8.04 -10.16
C ILE A 111 -17.94 9.09 -9.18
N ASN A 112 -18.38 9.10 -7.92
CA ASN A 112 -17.87 10.05 -6.93
C ASN A 112 -16.32 10.04 -6.87
N ILE A 113 -15.73 11.22 -6.70
CA ILE A 113 -14.27 11.37 -6.64
C ILE A 113 -13.74 10.75 -5.34
N ASP A 114 -14.47 10.93 -4.24
CA ASP A 114 -14.16 10.42 -2.92
C ASP A 114 -15.45 10.00 -2.19
N ALA A 115 -15.31 9.43 -0.99
CA ALA A 115 -16.45 9.00 -0.18
C ALA A 115 -16.98 10.10 0.76
N GLY A 116 -16.36 11.28 0.80
CA GLY A 116 -16.63 12.30 1.83
C GLY A 116 -18.05 12.82 1.84
N THR A 117 -18.72 12.76 0.70
CA THR A 117 -20.10 13.22 0.50
C THR A 117 -21.16 12.12 0.65
N PHE A 118 -20.75 10.89 0.95
CA PHE A 118 -21.69 9.78 1.10
C PHE A 118 -22.56 9.92 2.34
N SER A 119 -23.81 9.48 2.20
CA SER A 119 -24.65 9.17 3.34
C SER A 119 -24.17 7.86 3.97
N PRO A 120 -23.94 7.82 5.30
CA PRO A 120 -23.60 6.58 5.98
C PRO A 120 -24.62 5.44 5.83
N TYR A 121 -25.84 5.76 5.38
CA TYR A 121 -26.88 4.76 5.10
C TYR A 121 -26.73 4.03 3.75
N GLU A 122 -25.94 4.56 2.81
CA GLU A 122 -25.85 3.99 1.46
C GLU A 122 -24.61 3.12 1.31
N HIS A 123 -23.44 3.70 1.57
CA HIS A 123 -22.14 3.05 1.37
C HIS A 123 -21.39 2.76 2.68
N GLY A 124 -22.07 2.87 3.83
CA GLY A 124 -21.45 2.70 5.14
C GLY A 124 -20.63 3.93 5.56
N GLU A 125 -19.82 3.74 6.58
CA GLU A 125 -19.00 4.81 7.16
C GLU A 125 -17.90 5.32 6.20
N VAL A 126 -17.64 6.62 6.23
CA VAL A 126 -16.47 7.23 5.56
C VAL A 126 -15.21 6.97 6.38
N PHE A 127 -14.22 6.31 5.78
CA PHE A 127 -12.92 6.09 6.42
C PHE A 127 -11.96 7.24 6.10
N VAL A 128 -11.21 7.70 7.10
CA VAL A 128 -10.28 8.83 6.93
C VAL A 128 -8.84 8.31 6.99
N LEU A 129 -8.00 8.80 6.08
CA LEU A 129 -6.58 8.47 6.00
C LEU A 129 -5.69 9.56 6.62
N ASP A 130 -4.41 9.25 6.78
CA ASP A 130 -3.43 10.15 7.41
C ASP A 130 -3.28 11.49 6.65
N ASP A 131 -3.37 11.45 5.32
CA ASP A 131 -3.24 12.60 4.41
C ASP A 131 -4.56 13.37 4.21
N GLY A 132 -5.61 13.01 4.95
CA GLY A 132 -6.93 13.61 4.84
C GLY A 132 -7.78 13.04 3.71
N GLY A 133 -7.39 11.93 3.08
CA GLY A 133 -8.26 11.21 2.15
C GLY A 133 -9.54 10.71 2.83
N GLU A 134 -10.69 11.05 2.25
CA GLU A 134 -12.00 10.47 2.59
C GLU A 134 -12.29 9.32 1.64
N VAL A 135 -12.25 8.09 2.15
CA VAL A 135 -12.25 6.87 1.33
C VAL A 135 -13.31 5.88 1.80
N ASP A 136 -13.61 4.91 0.95
CA ASP A 136 -14.49 3.80 1.27
C ASP A 136 -13.98 3.01 2.49
N LEU A 137 -14.92 2.47 3.27
CA LEU A 137 -14.70 1.68 4.47
C LEU A 137 -13.77 0.48 4.23
N ASP A 138 -13.79 -0.09 3.02
CA ASP A 138 -12.94 -1.21 2.64
C ASP A 138 -11.44 -0.90 2.78
N LEU A 139 -11.01 0.37 2.62
CA LEU A 139 -9.61 0.76 2.88
C LEU A 139 -9.22 0.55 4.35
N GLY A 140 -10.17 0.75 5.27
CA GLY A 140 -9.96 0.49 6.68
C GLY A 140 -9.70 -0.97 6.99
N ASN A 141 -10.18 -1.92 6.18
CA ASN A 141 -9.87 -3.34 6.35
C ASN A 141 -8.39 -3.60 6.06
N TYR A 142 -7.83 -3.03 4.99
CA TYR A 142 -6.43 -3.18 4.66
C TYR A 142 -5.51 -2.61 5.74
N GLU A 143 -5.78 -1.38 6.20
CA GLU A 143 -5.00 -0.79 7.28
C GLU A 143 -5.03 -1.63 8.56
N ARG A 144 -6.20 -2.20 8.91
CA ARG A 144 -6.36 -3.06 10.10
C ARG A 144 -5.64 -4.39 9.98
N PHE A 145 -5.73 -5.04 8.83
CA PHE A 145 -5.22 -6.41 8.61
C PHE A 145 -3.72 -6.43 8.32
N LEU A 146 -3.22 -5.46 7.56
CA LEU A 146 -1.83 -5.39 7.15
C LEU A 146 -0.99 -4.53 8.10
N ASP A 147 -1.59 -3.72 8.98
CA ASP A 147 -0.86 -2.75 9.79
C ASP A 147 0.00 -1.82 8.89
N ILE A 148 -0.67 -1.18 7.93
CA ILE A 148 -0.11 -0.21 6.99
C ILE A 148 -0.85 1.12 7.11
N ARG A 149 -0.30 2.17 6.51
CA ARG A 149 -0.93 3.49 6.37
C ARG A 149 -1.10 3.83 4.90
N LEU A 150 -2.34 3.84 4.45
CA LEU A 150 -2.66 4.15 3.05
C LEU A 150 -2.80 5.66 2.85
N THR A 151 -2.67 6.08 1.59
CA THR A 151 -2.90 7.46 1.14
C THR A 151 -4.19 7.55 0.33
N LYS A 152 -4.71 8.76 0.13
CA LYS A 152 -5.92 9.00 -0.66
C LYS A 152 -5.85 8.47 -2.09
N ASP A 153 -4.64 8.31 -2.62
CA ASP A 153 -4.40 7.82 -3.98
C ASP A 153 -4.39 6.28 -4.06
N ASN A 154 -4.35 5.57 -2.93
CA ASN A 154 -4.60 4.13 -2.88
C ASN A 154 -6.07 3.78 -3.12
N ASN A 155 -6.96 4.77 -3.06
CA ASN A 155 -8.34 4.67 -3.49
C ASN A 155 -8.50 5.27 -4.90
N LEU A 156 -8.80 4.43 -5.88
CA LEU A 156 -8.98 4.84 -7.26
C LEU A 156 -10.46 4.74 -7.65
N THR A 157 -11.09 5.86 -7.97
CA THR A 157 -12.49 5.90 -8.40
C THR A 157 -12.61 6.23 -9.89
N THR A 158 -13.75 5.92 -10.51
CA THR A 158 -14.06 6.35 -11.88
C THR A 158 -13.97 7.88 -12.00
N GLY A 159 -14.50 8.61 -11.02
CA GLY A 159 -14.44 10.07 -10.96
C GLY A 159 -13.02 10.62 -10.96
N LYS A 160 -12.11 10.04 -10.17
CA LYS A 160 -10.70 10.45 -10.12
C LYS A 160 -10.02 10.31 -11.48
N ILE A 161 -10.21 9.19 -12.16
CA ILE A 161 -9.63 8.96 -13.49
C ILE A 161 -10.23 9.92 -14.52
N TYR A 162 -11.55 10.07 -14.55
CA TYR A 162 -12.22 10.95 -15.52
C TYR A 162 -11.81 12.40 -15.31
N GLN A 163 -11.78 12.88 -14.06
CA GLN A 163 -11.30 14.22 -13.73
C GLN A 163 -9.84 14.42 -14.19
N SER A 164 -8.97 13.44 -13.95
CA SER A 164 -7.57 13.50 -14.38
C SER A 164 -7.45 13.61 -15.91
N VAL A 165 -8.16 12.75 -16.65
CA VAL A 165 -8.10 12.71 -18.12
C VAL A 165 -8.71 13.96 -18.75
N ILE A 166 -9.85 14.43 -18.26
CA ILE A 166 -10.46 15.70 -18.71
C ILE A 166 -9.51 16.88 -18.46
N THR A 167 -8.84 16.90 -17.30
CA THR A 167 -7.89 17.98 -16.99
C THR A 167 -6.67 17.96 -17.92
N LYS A 168 -6.13 16.78 -18.22
CA LYS A 168 -5.03 16.60 -19.20
C LYS A 168 -5.44 17.01 -20.61
N GLU A 169 -6.67 16.69 -21.01
CA GLU A 169 -7.25 17.07 -22.31
C GLU A 169 -7.34 18.58 -22.46
N ARG A 170 -7.88 19.29 -21.45
CA ARG A 170 -7.96 20.76 -21.45
C ARG A 170 -6.59 21.45 -21.42
N ARG A 171 -5.56 20.80 -20.88
CA ARG A 171 -4.18 21.31 -20.87
C ARG A 171 -3.48 21.16 -22.22
N GLY A 172 -3.96 20.25 -23.07
CA GLY A 172 -3.35 19.94 -24.36
C GLY A 172 -2.37 18.76 -24.33
N ASP A 173 -2.34 17.96 -23.26
CA ASP A 173 -1.36 16.87 -23.08
C ASP A 173 -1.51 15.77 -24.14
N TYR A 174 -2.68 15.66 -24.79
CA TYR A 174 -2.94 14.71 -25.88
C TYR A 174 -2.69 15.29 -27.28
N LEU A 175 -2.04 16.46 -27.40
CA LEU A 175 -1.66 17.11 -28.66
C LEU A 175 -2.84 17.33 -29.62
N GLY A 176 -4.01 17.66 -29.08
CA GLY A 176 -5.25 17.89 -29.84
C GLY A 176 -5.90 16.64 -30.43
N LYS A 177 -5.39 15.42 -30.14
CA LYS A 177 -6.03 14.17 -30.56
C LYS A 177 -7.30 13.91 -29.74
N THR A 178 -8.27 13.24 -30.36
CA THR A 178 -9.50 12.82 -29.68
C THR A 178 -9.21 11.80 -28.59
N VAL A 179 -9.61 12.12 -27.36
CA VAL A 179 -9.51 11.23 -26.21
C VAL A 179 -10.69 10.25 -26.19
N GLN A 180 -10.42 8.99 -25.86
CA GLN A 180 -11.38 7.88 -25.83
C GLN A 180 -11.14 6.99 -24.61
N VAL A 181 -12.10 6.12 -24.28
CA VAL A 181 -11.95 5.14 -23.18
C VAL A 181 -10.73 4.25 -23.41
N VAL A 182 -10.57 3.71 -24.62
CA VAL A 182 -9.38 2.96 -25.01
C VAL A 182 -8.59 3.78 -26.03
N PRO A 183 -7.27 4.02 -25.85
CA PRO A 183 -6.47 3.58 -24.71
C PRO A 183 -6.40 4.59 -23.55
N HIS A 184 -6.91 5.82 -23.69
CA HIS A 184 -6.55 6.91 -22.76
C HIS A 184 -7.03 6.72 -21.32
N ILE A 185 -8.25 6.22 -21.10
CA ILE A 185 -8.72 5.88 -19.74
C ILE A 185 -7.98 4.66 -19.22
N THR A 186 -7.80 3.63 -20.04
CA THR A 186 -7.12 2.40 -19.64
C THR A 186 -5.64 2.63 -19.31
N ASP A 187 -4.96 3.51 -20.03
CA ASP A 187 -3.57 3.92 -19.78
C ASP A 187 -3.48 4.72 -18.49
N ALA A 188 -4.40 5.67 -18.27
CA ALA A 188 -4.45 6.44 -17.03
C ALA A 188 -4.64 5.55 -15.79
N ILE A 189 -5.47 4.50 -15.87
CA ILE A 189 -5.63 3.50 -14.81
C ILE A 189 -4.32 2.74 -14.57
N GLN A 190 -3.69 2.23 -15.63
CA GLN A 190 -2.44 1.48 -15.52
C GLN A 190 -1.31 2.33 -14.94
N GLU A 191 -1.15 3.57 -15.40
CA GLU A 191 -0.17 4.53 -14.89
C GLU A 191 -0.40 4.83 -13.40
N TRP A 192 -1.66 4.97 -12.99
CA TRP A 192 -2.02 5.19 -11.59
C TRP A 192 -1.59 4.01 -10.72
N VAL A 193 -1.96 2.80 -11.11
CA VAL A 193 -1.61 1.56 -10.40
C VAL A 193 -0.09 1.39 -10.31
N MET A 194 0.64 1.60 -11.41
CA MET A 194 2.11 1.48 -11.41
C MET A 194 2.78 2.48 -10.50
N ARG A 195 2.28 3.72 -10.43
CA ARG A 195 2.84 4.77 -9.58
C ARG A 195 2.56 4.49 -8.11
N GLN A 196 1.31 4.23 -7.77
CA GLN A 196 0.88 4.04 -6.38
C GLN A 196 1.40 2.74 -5.77
N ALA A 197 1.62 1.70 -6.57
CA ALA A 197 2.21 0.45 -6.08
C ALA A 197 3.63 0.64 -5.51
N LYS A 198 4.38 1.65 -6.00
CA LYS A 198 5.75 1.93 -5.55
C LYS A 198 5.84 2.81 -4.31
N VAL A 199 4.74 3.48 -3.95
CA VAL A 199 4.71 4.36 -2.77
C VAL A 199 4.77 3.48 -1.52
N SER A 200 5.74 3.75 -0.64
CA SER A 200 5.83 3.07 0.65
C SER A 200 4.61 3.38 1.50
N VAL A 201 4.02 2.34 2.08
CA VAL A 201 2.88 2.41 3.01
C VAL A 201 3.23 1.91 4.42
N ASP A 202 4.47 1.45 4.59
CA ASP A 202 5.08 1.08 5.87
C ASP A 202 5.95 2.24 6.39
N ASP A 203 6.15 2.27 7.71
CA ASP A 203 6.92 3.33 8.41
C ASP A 203 8.43 3.29 8.08
N ASP A 204 8.93 2.22 7.45
CA ASP A 204 10.35 2.07 7.09
C ASP A 204 10.74 2.69 5.74
N GLY A 205 9.75 3.16 4.97
CA GLY A 205 9.98 3.85 3.70
C GLY A 205 10.42 2.94 2.55
N VAL A 206 10.30 1.62 2.68
CA VAL A 206 10.75 0.65 1.68
C VAL A 206 9.70 0.49 0.57
N GLU A 207 10.15 0.44 -0.69
CA GLU A 207 9.27 0.16 -1.83
C GLU A 207 8.59 -1.22 -1.66
N PRO A 208 7.26 -1.32 -1.80
CA PRO A 208 6.56 -2.60 -1.71
C PRO A 208 7.04 -3.61 -2.76
N GLN A 209 6.91 -4.90 -2.44
CA GLN A 209 7.25 -5.99 -3.36
C GLN A 209 5.99 -6.59 -4.00
N VAL A 210 4.86 -6.48 -3.30
CA VAL A 210 3.55 -6.95 -3.76
C VAL A 210 2.51 -5.87 -3.59
N CYS A 211 1.72 -5.65 -4.64
CA CYS A 211 0.53 -4.80 -4.62
C CYS A 211 -0.71 -5.67 -4.76
N VAL A 212 -1.55 -5.69 -3.72
CA VAL A 212 -2.87 -6.31 -3.77
C VAL A 212 -3.86 -5.27 -4.30
N ILE A 213 -4.50 -5.58 -5.41
CA ILE A 213 -5.48 -4.71 -6.06
C ILE A 213 -6.85 -5.33 -5.90
N GLU A 214 -7.79 -4.63 -5.28
CA GLU A 214 -9.20 -5.04 -5.28
C GLU A 214 -9.97 -4.21 -6.31
N LEU A 215 -10.61 -4.91 -7.26
CA LEU A 215 -11.62 -4.32 -8.12
C LEU A 215 -12.99 -4.45 -7.45
N GLY A 216 -13.54 -3.32 -7.02
CA GLY A 216 -14.89 -3.16 -6.49
C GLY A 216 -15.97 -3.54 -7.50
N GLY A 217 -17.23 -3.57 -7.05
CA GLY A 217 -18.36 -3.98 -7.89
C GLY A 217 -18.35 -5.47 -8.25
N THR A 218 -19.08 -5.82 -9.32
CA THR A 218 -19.08 -7.16 -9.90
C THR A 218 -18.58 -7.16 -11.34
N VAL A 219 -18.10 -8.31 -11.79
CA VAL A 219 -17.72 -8.53 -13.19
C VAL A 219 -19.00 -8.66 -14.02
N GLY A 220 -19.08 -7.91 -15.12
CA GLY A 220 -20.25 -7.83 -16.01
C GLY A 220 -21.01 -6.51 -15.92
N ASP A 221 -20.74 -5.71 -14.88
CA ASP A 221 -21.32 -4.36 -14.75
C ASP A 221 -20.68 -3.38 -15.74
N ILE A 222 -21.48 -2.45 -16.25
CA ILE A 222 -21.03 -1.40 -17.18
C ILE A 222 -19.91 -0.55 -16.56
N GLU A 223 -20.01 -0.27 -15.26
CA GLU A 223 -19.06 0.55 -14.51
C GLU A 223 -17.66 -0.11 -14.41
N SER A 224 -17.61 -1.45 -14.40
CA SER A 224 -16.38 -2.23 -14.27
C SER A 224 -15.64 -2.43 -15.60
N MET A 225 -16.31 -2.21 -16.74
CA MET A 225 -15.75 -2.49 -18.08
C MET A 225 -14.40 -1.78 -18.35
N PRO A 226 -14.24 -0.46 -18.07
CA PRO A 226 -12.98 0.22 -18.33
C PRO A 226 -11.81 -0.35 -17.50
N PHE A 227 -12.07 -0.75 -16.26
CA PHE A 227 -11.05 -1.32 -15.37
C PHE A 227 -10.63 -2.71 -15.80
N ILE A 228 -11.58 -3.57 -16.18
CA ILE A 228 -11.26 -4.93 -16.65
C ILE A 228 -10.43 -4.86 -17.94
N GLU A 229 -10.78 -3.98 -18.88
CA GLU A 229 -9.99 -3.78 -20.10
C GLU A 229 -8.59 -3.22 -19.78
N ALA A 230 -8.47 -2.30 -18.81
CA ALA A 230 -7.17 -1.80 -18.36
C ALA A 230 -6.29 -2.95 -17.81
N PHE A 231 -6.84 -3.84 -16.98
CA PHE A 231 -6.08 -4.97 -16.45
C PHE A 231 -5.81 -6.07 -17.48
N ARG A 232 -6.69 -6.23 -18.48
CA ARG A 232 -6.46 -7.11 -19.62
C ARG A 232 -5.23 -6.69 -20.42
N GLN A 233 -4.99 -5.39 -20.59
CA GLN A 233 -3.76 -4.87 -21.20
C GLN A 233 -2.57 -4.95 -20.23
N PHE A 234 -2.80 -4.63 -18.96
CA PHE A 234 -1.78 -4.58 -17.91
C PHE A 234 -1.01 -5.89 -17.73
N GLN A 235 -1.69 -7.05 -17.76
CA GLN A 235 -1.04 -8.37 -17.63
C GLN A 235 0.06 -8.61 -18.68
N PHE A 236 -0.10 -8.05 -19.90
CA PHE A 236 0.93 -8.15 -20.95
C PHE A 236 2.08 -7.17 -20.70
N LYS A 237 1.77 -5.98 -20.18
CA LYS A 237 2.74 -4.94 -19.86
C LYS A 237 3.68 -5.35 -18.73
N VAL A 238 3.17 -5.98 -17.67
CA VAL A 238 3.99 -6.40 -16.51
C VAL A 238 4.56 -7.81 -16.63
N LYS A 239 4.13 -8.60 -17.63
CA LYS A 239 4.42 -10.02 -17.83
C LYS A 239 3.66 -10.96 -16.90
N ARG A 240 3.54 -12.21 -17.35
CA ARG A 240 2.75 -13.27 -16.70
C ARG A 240 3.18 -13.52 -15.26
N GLU A 241 4.48 -13.63 -15.00
CA GLU A 241 5.06 -13.94 -13.69
C GLU A 241 4.97 -12.79 -12.67
N ASN A 242 4.47 -11.61 -13.06
CA ASN A 242 4.29 -10.46 -12.18
C ASN A 242 2.82 -10.10 -11.96
N PHE A 243 1.88 -10.85 -12.54
CA PHE A 243 0.44 -10.62 -12.40
C PHE A 243 -0.27 -11.91 -12.03
N CYS A 244 -1.09 -11.87 -10.98
CA CYS A 244 -1.95 -12.97 -10.54
C CYS A 244 -3.38 -12.47 -10.40
N ASN A 245 -4.36 -13.30 -10.77
CA ASN A 245 -5.77 -12.96 -10.68
C ASN A 245 -6.53 -13.91 -9.74
N ILE A 246 -7.17 -13.37 -8.72
CA ILE A 246 -8.06 -14.07 -7.80
C ILE A 246 -9.50 -13.68 -8.13
N HIS A 247 -10.34 -14.66 -8.39
CA HIS A 247 -11.76 -14.42 -8.63
C HIS A 247 -12.60 -14.95 -7.47
N VAL A 248 -13.30 -14.05 -6.77
CA VAL A 248 -14.14 -14.37 -5.62
C VAL A 248 -15.58 -14.57 -6.08
N SER A 249 -16.13 -15.76 -5.85
CA SER A 249 -17.44 -16.18 -6.35
C SER A 249 -18.29 -16.82 -5.25
N LEU A 250 -19.62 -16.73 -5.39
CA LEU A 250 -20.58 -17.29 -4.43
C LEU A 250 -21.00 -18.68 -4.90
N VAL A 251 -20.91 -19.67 -4.01
CA VAL A 251 -21.49 -20.99 -4.20
C VAL A 251 -22.71 -21.10 -3.28
N PRO A 252 -23.92 -20.75 -3.77
CA PRO A 252 -25.12 -20.80 -2.94
C PRO A 252 -25.55 -22.24 -2.67
N GLN A 253 -26.13 -22.45 -1.49
CA GLN A 253 -26.72 -23.72 -1.06
C GLN A 253 -28.16 -23.44 -0.58
N PRO A 254 -29.16 -23.50 -1.48
CA PRO A 254 -30.54 -23.25 -1.09
C PRO A 254 -31.00 -24.23 -0.01
N SER A 255 -31.52 -23.71 1.11
CA SER A 255 -31.92 -24.51 2.28
C SER A 255 -32.96 -25.59 1.94
N THR A 256 -33.79 -25.36 0.92
CA THR A 256 -34.80 -26.33 0.43
C THR A 256 -34.20 -27.58 -0.20
N THR A 257 -33.01 -27.48 -0.79
CA THR A 257 -32.36 -28.59 -1.51
C THR A 257 -31.12 -29.13 -0.82
N GLY A 258 -30.44 -28.30 -0.02
CA GLY A 258 -29.18 -28.65 0.63
C GLY A 258 -28.01 -28.86 -0.34
N GLU A 259 -28.18 -28.72 -1.65
CA GLU A 259 -27.13 -28.97 -2.65
C GLU A 259 -26.35 -27.68 -2.95
N GLN A 260 -25.02 -27.75 -2.90
CA GLN A 260 -24.13 -26.66 -3.27
C GLN A 260 -24.16 -26.43 -4.79
N LYS A 261 -24.61 -25.24 -5.23
CA LYS A 261 -24.81 -24.93 -6.66
C LYS A 261 -23.64 -24.16 -7.24
N THR A 262 -22.93 -24.78 -8.18
CA THR A 262 -21.74 -24.20 -8.85
C THR A 262 -22.03 -23.31 -10.06
N LYS A 263 -23.28 -23.30 -10.57
CA LYS A 263 -23.62 -22.62 -11.84
C LYS A 263 -23.33 -21.10 -11.82
N PRO A 264 -23.61 -20.36 -10.73
CA PRO A 264 -23.26 -18.95 -10.66
C PRO A 264 -21.75 -18.70 -10.86
N THR A 265 -20.90 -19.52 -10.22
CA THR A 265 -19.44 -19.47 -10.41
C THR A 265 -19.02 -19.75 -11.85
N GLN A 266 -19.62 -20.73 -12.49
CA GLN A 266 -19.33 -21.08 -13.89
C GLN A 266 -19.63 -19.91 -14.85
N ASN A 267 -20.79 -19.28 -14.69
CA ASN A 267 -21.18 -18.13 -15.51
C ASN A 267 -20.28 -16.92 -15.26
N SER A 268 -19.95 -16.65 -14.01
CA SER A 268 -19.10 -15.51 -13.65
C SER A 268 -17.68 -15.66 -14.18
N VAL A 269 -17.09 -16.86 -14.12
CA VAL A 269 -15.78 -17.14 -14.73
C VAL A 269 -15.83 -17.09 -16.26
N ARG A 270 -16.96 -17.50 -16.89
CA ARG A 270 -17.15 -17.34 -18.34
C ARG A 270 -17.13 -15.88 -18.73
N GLU A 271 -17.81 -15.01 -17.98
CA GLU A 271 -17.84 -13.58 -18.22
C GLU A 271 -16.44 -12.96 -18.08
N LEU A 272 -15.74 -13.24 -16.97
CA LEU A 272 -14.39 -12.74 -16.73
C LEU A 272 -13.42 -13.13 -17.86
N ARG A 273 -13.50 -14.38 -18.35
CA ARG A 273 -12.72 -14.86 -19.49
C ARG A 273 -13.12 -14.19 -20.80
N GLY A 274 -14.41 -13.95 -21.01
CA GLY A 274 -14.92 -13.20 -22.16
C GLY A 274 -14.34 -11.79 -22.25
N LEU A 275 -14.06 -11.17 -21.11
CA LEU A 275 -13.39 -9.87 -20.98
C LEU A 275 -11.85 -9.95 -21.01
N GLY A 276 -11.29 -11.15 -21.20
CA GLY A 276 -9.84 -11.36 -21.43
C GLY A 276 -8.99 -11.55 -20.17
N LEU A 277 -9.60 -11.75 -19.00
CA LEU A 277 -8.90 -12.14 -17.77
C LEU A 277 -9.18 -13.61 -17.43
N SER A 278 -8.13 -14.36 -17.10
CA SER A 278 -8.28 -15.73 -16.61
C SER A 278 -7.99 -15.78 -15.11
N PRO A 279 -8.83 -16.44 -14.29
CA PRO A 279 -8.54 -16.59 -12.87
C PRO A 279 -7.38 -17.58 -12.67
N ASP A 280 -6.42 -17.19 -11.84
CA ASP A 280 -5.36 -18.07 -11.34
C ASP A 280 -5.84 -18.84 -10.09
N LEU A 281 -6.67 -18.20 -9.27
CA LEU A 281 -7.34 -18.79 -8.12
C LEU A 281 -8.82 -18.46 -8.14
N ILE A 282 -9.65 -19.43 -7.75
CA ILE A 282 -11.09 -19.24 -7.60
C ILE A 282 -11.42 -19.42 -6.12
N VAL A 283 -11.82 -18.33 -5.48
CA VAL A 283 -12.21 -18.34 -4.07
C VAL A 283 -13.73 -18.42 -3.99
N CYS A 284 -14.22 -19.56 -3.54
CA CYS A 284 -15.63 -19.87 -3.41
C CYS A 284 -16.12 -19.57 -1.99
N ARG A 285 -16.88 -18.49 -1.84
CA ARG A 285 -17.61 -18.22 -0.60
C ARG A 285 -18.87 -19.08 -0.53
N CYS A 286 -19.06 -19.75 0.60
CA CYS A 286 -20.16 -20.69 0.86
C CYS A 286 -20.55 -20.66 2.33
N SER A 287 -21.70 -21.24 2.70
CA SER A 287 -22.10 -21.33 4.11
C SER A 287 -21.51 -22.55 4.81
N THR A 288 -21.33 -23.65 4.07
CA THR A 288 -20.71 -24.89 4.55
C THR A 288 -19.45 -25.20 3.74
N PRO A 289 -18.48 -25.96 4.28
CA PRO A 289 -17.30 -26.39 3.52
C PRO A 289 -17.69 -27.06 2.20
N LEU A 290 -16.95 -26.79 1.12
CA LEU A 290 -17.21 -27.38 -0.18
C LEU A 290 -16.91 -28.88 -0.21
N ASP A 291 -17.83 -29.65 -0.78
CA ASP A 291 -17.60 -31.07 -1.07
C ASP A 291 -16.51 -31.22 -2.14
N THR A 292 -15.73 -32.31 -2.07
CA THR A 292 -14.69 -32.61 -3.07
C THR A 292 -15.25 -32.66 -4.49
N ALA A 293 -16.41 -33.30 -4.68
CA ALA A 293 -17.07 -33.38 -5.99
C ALA A 293 -17.48 -31.99 -6.52
N VAL A 294 -17.82 -31.05 -5.64
CA VAL A 294 -18.16 -29.66 -6.00
C VAL A 294 -16.90 -28.92 -6.42
N LYS A 295 -15.78 -29.10 -5.70
CA LYS A 295 -14.47 -28.55 -6.08
C LYS A 295 -14.00 -29.07 -7.43
N GLU A 296 -14.05 -30.37 -7.67
CA GLU A 296 -13.70 -31.01 -8.95
C GLU A 296 -14.56 -30.48 -10.11
N LYS A 297 -15.86 -30.30 -9.85
CA LYS A 297 -16.77 -29.70 -10.83
C LYS A 297 -16.37 -28.26 -11.16
N ILE A 298 -16.10 -27.42 -10.16
CA ILE A 298 -15.64 -26.05 -10.41
C ILE A 298 -14.34 -26.05 -11.20
N SER A 299 -13.37 -26.87 -10.79
CA SER A 299 -12.10 -27.06 -11.50
C SER A 299 -12.31 -27.37 -12.99
N MET A 300 -13.11 -28.40 -13.29
CA MET A 300 -13.38 -28.83 -14.66
C MET A 300 -14.09 -27.76 -15.51
N PHE A 301 -15.09 -27.08 -14.96
CA PHE A 301 -15.87 -26.08 -15.73
C PHE A 301 -15.18 -24.71 -15.84
N CYS A 302 -14.36 -24.34 -14.85
CA CYS A 302 -13.65 -23.07 -14.83
C CYS A 302 -12.23 -23.15 -15.40
N HIS A 303 -11.76 -24.36 -15.73
CA HIS A 303 -10.45 -24.65 -16.34
C HIS A 303 -9.27 -24.26 -15.43
N VAL A 304 -9.36 -24.63 -14.15
CA VAL A 304 -8.29 -24.49 -13.15
C VAL A 304 -8.06 -25.85 -12.48
N GLU A 305 -6.88 -26.09 -11.92
CA GLU A 305 -6.57 -27.27 -11.11
C GLU A 305 -7.44 -27.31 -9.83
N PRO A 306 -7.77 -28.49 -9.29
CA PRO A 306 -8.56 -28.61 -8.06
C PRO A 306 -7.97 -27.85 -6.87
N GLU A 307 -6.65 -27.78 -6.76
CA GLU A 307 -5.91 -27.07 -5.72
C GLU A 307 -6.09 -25.54 -5.80
N GLN A 308 -6.49 -25.01 -6.96
CA GLN A 308 -6.76 -23.59 -7.17
C GLN A 308 -8.19 -23.18 -6.78
N VAL A 309 -9.04 -24.16 -6.41
CA VAL A 309 -10.41 -23.93 -5.92
C VAL A 309 -10.41 -23.86 -4.39
N ILE A 310 -10.36 -22.63 -3.89
CA ILE A 310 -10.26 -22.31 -2.46
C ILE A 310 -11.65 -22.16 -1.87
N CYS A 311 -11.95 -22.90 -0.80
CA CYS A 311 -13.21 -22.82 -0.09
C CYS A 311 -13.11 -21.80 1.05
N ILE A 312 -14.04 -20.85 1.13
CA ILE A 312 -14.21 -19.97 2.30
C ILE A 312 -15.63 -20.13 2.79
N HIS A 313 -15.82 -20.87 3.89
CA HIS A 313 -17.12 -21.02 4.52
C HIS A 313 -17.38 -19.89 5.53
N ASP A 314 -18.63 -19.71 5.95
CA ASP A 314 -18.96 -18.75 7.00
C ASP A 314 -18.24 -19.13 8.31
N VAL A 315 -17.40 -18.20 8.82
CA VAL A 315 -16.57 -18.39 10.02
C VAL A 315 -17.07 -17.52 11.17
N SER A 316 -16.80 -17.94 12.41
CA SER A 316 -17.16 -17.18 13.63
C SER A 316 -16.47 -15.83 13.75
N SER A 317 -15.27 -15.71 13.17
CA SER A 317 -14.43 -14.52 13.25
C SER A 317 -13.71 -14.28 11.93
N LEU A 318 -13.70 -13.01 11.48
CA LEU A 318 -12.99 -12.60 10.27
C LEU A 318 -11.48 -12.88 10.36
N TYR A 319 -10.91 -12.92 11.57
CA TYR A 319 -9.49 -13.22 11.78
C TYR A 319 -9.12 -14.68 11.53
N ARG A 320 -10.11 -15.57 11.30
CA ARG A 320 -9.88 -16.95 10.85
C ARG A 320 -9.56 -17.05 9.37
N VAL A 321 -10.00 -16.08 8.56
CA VAL A 321 -9.90 -16.16 7.09
C VAL A 321 -8.45 -16.29 6.61
N PRO A 322 -7.46 -15.51 7.09
CA PRO A 322 -6.06 -15.70 6.69
C PRO A 322 -5.52 -17.11 6.97
N LEU A 323 -5.90 -17.71 8.11
CA LEU A 323 -5.48 -19.05 8.50
C LEU A 323 -6.09 -20.12 7.59
N LEU A 324 -7.37 -19.93 7.22
CA LEU A 324 -8.09 -20.84 6.34
C LEU A 324 -7.53 -20.84 4.91
N LEU A 325 -7.05 -19.68 4.45
CA LEU A 325 -6.35 -19.55 3.17
C LEU A 325 -4.95 -20.17 3.21
N GLU A 326 -4.21 -19.98 4.31
CA GLU A 326 -2.90 -20.61 4.54
C GLU A 326 -3.03 -22.15 4.54
N ASP A 327 -4.00 -22.70 5.28
CA ASP A 327 -4.25 -24.15 5.37
C ASP A 327 -4.59 -24.79 4.01
N GLN A 328 -5.07 -24.00 3.04
CA GLN A 328 -5.37 -24.45 1.68
C GLN A 328 -4.21 -24.28 0.68
N GLY A 329 -2.98 -23.99 1.15
CA GLY A 329 -1.78 -23.99 0.31
C GLY A 329 -1.59 -22.74 -0.56
N MET A 330 -2.21 -21.62 -0.16
CA MET A 330 -2.14 -20.37 -0.92
C MET A 330 -0.72 -19.77 -0.99
N VAL A 331 0.09 -19.97 0.07
CA VAL A 331 1.48 -19.50 0.11
C VAL A 331 2.31 -20.20 -0.96
N GLU A 332 2.24 -21.53 -1.02
CA GLU A 332 2.94 -22.36 -1.99
C GLU A 332 2.52 -22.04 -3.43
N TYR A 333 1.25 -21.69 -3.61
CA TYR A 333 0.76 -21.25 -4.91
C TYR A 333 1.44 -19.94 -5.35
N PHE A 334 1.45 -18.91 -4.51
CA PHE A 334 2.07 -17.63 -4.87
C PHE A 334 3.59 -17.74 -5.07
N CYS A 335 4.29 -18.55 -4.28
CA CYS A 335 5.72 -18.85 -4.50
C CYS A 335 5.97 -19.33 -5.93
N ARG A 336 5.17 -20.28 -6.41
CA ARG A 336 5.33 -20.86 -7.76
C ARG A 336 4.82 -19.92 -8.86
N ARG A 337 3.68 -19.28 -8.64
CA ARG A 337 2.97 -18.48 -9.66
C ARG A 337 3.60 -17.12 -9.91
N LEU A 338 4.16 -16.50 -8.87
CA LEU A 338 4.72 -15.14 -8.90
C LEU A 338 6.24 -15.11 -8.71
N ASP A 339 6.90 -16.27 -8.55
CA ASP A 339 8.34 -16.36 -8.29
C ASP A 339 8.76 -15.48 -7.08
N LEU A 340 7.99 -15.58 -6.00
CA LEU A 340 8.20 -14.79 -4.78
C LEU A 340 9.29 -15.43 -3.91
N PRO A 341 10.25 -14.63 -3.38
CA PRO A 341 11.35 -15.11 -2.53
C PRO A 341 10.87 -15.37 -1.09
N ILE A 342 9.89 -16.24 -0.91
CA ILE A 342 9.33 -16.56 0.40
C ILE A 342 10.17 -17.67 1.04
N GLU A 343 10.78 -17.35 2.18
CA GLU A 343 11.47 -18.36 2.99
C GLU A 343 10.48 -19.23 3.76
N LYS A 344 10.72 -20.54 3.80
CA LYS A 344 9.95 -21.50 4.61
C LYS A 344 10.33 -21.35 6.09
N ARG A 345 9.81 -20.33 6.76
CA ARG A 345 9.96 -20.11 8.21
C ARG A 345 8.59 -20.05 8.89
N PRO A 346 8.49 -20.41 10.18
CA PRO A 346 7.24 -20.25 10.93
C PRO A 346 6.78 -18.79 10.91
N HIS A 347 5.56 -18.56 10.43
CA HIS A 347 4.95 -17.23 10.29
C HIS A 347 4.55 -16.69 11.68
N ARG A 348 5.49 -16.03 12.37
CA ARG A 348 5.28 -15.46 13.72
C ARG A 348 4.06 -14.55 13.80
N MET A 349 3.77 -13.82 12.73
CA MET A 349 2.58 -12.98 12.65
C MET A 349 1.30 -13.84 12.63
N LEU A 350 1.22 -14.86 11.78
CA LEU A 350 0.06 -15.76 11.74
C LEU A 350 -0.15 -16.56 13.03
N THR A 351 0.91 -16.82 13.80
CA THR A 351 0.77 -17.37 15.15
C THR A 351 -0.07 -16.45 16.06
N LYS A 352 0.14 -15.12 15.99
CA LYS A 352 -0.68 -14.15 16.74
C LYS A 352 -2.13 -14.12 16.25
N TRP A 353 -2.35 -14.23 14.95
CA TRP A 353 -3.69 -14.31 14.36
C TRP A 353 -4.43 -15.56 14.83
N LYS A 354 -3.73 -16.71 14.88
CA LYS A 354 -4.27 -17.95 15.42
C LYS A 354 -4.64 -17.83 16.88
N GLU A 355 -3.73 -17.34 17.73
CA GLU A 355 -4.03 -17.11 19.14
C GLU A 355 -5.21 -16.18 19.36
N MET A 356 -5.31 -15.12 18.55
CA MET A 356 -6.42 -14.17 18.61
C MET A 356 -7.74 -14.82 18.22
N SER A 357 -7.77 -15.52 17.08
CA SER A 357 -8.96 -16.22 16.60
C SER A 357 -9.43 -17.26 17.62
N ASP A 358 -8.50 -18.06 18.16
CA ASP A 358 -8.83 -19.11 19.14
C ASP A 358 -9.37 -18.51 20.46
N ARG A 359 -8.96 -17.29 20.82
CA ARG A 359 -9.52 -16.57 21.99
C ARG A 359 -10.94 -16.11 21.73
N THR A 360 -11.25 -15.61 20.53
CA THR A 360 -12.60 -15.15 20.18
C THR A 360 -13.65 -16.24 20.39
N ASP A 361 -13.33 -17.48 20.07
CA ASP A 361 -14.24 -18.62 20.24
C ASP A 361 -14.39 -19.08 21.71
N ARG A 362 -13.53 -18.61 22.62
CA ARG A 362 -13.46 -19.05 24.04
C ARG A 362 -13.84 -17.95 25.04
N LEU A 363 -14.49 -16.89 24.59
CA LEU A 363 -14.90 -15.77 25.44
C LEU A 363 -16.09 -16.19 26.32
N LEU A 364 -15.91 -16.14 27.64
CA LEU A 364 -16.92 -16.52 28.64
C LEU A 364 -17.57 -15.30 29.32
N GLU A 365 -16.79 -14.26 29.57
CA GLU A 365 -17.26 -13.04 30.23
C GLU A 365 -17.95 -12.12 29.22
N HIS A 366 -19.00 -11.40 29.66
CA HIS A 366 -19.78 -10.50 28.80
C HIS A 366 -19.64 -9.05 29.26
N THR A 367 -19.60 -8.12 28.30
CA THR A 367 -19.72 -6.69 28.57
C THR A 367 -20.61 -6.04 27.52
N SER A 368 -21.48 -5.13 27.97
CA SER A 368 -22.45 -4.47 27.10
C SER A 368 -22.18 -2.97 26.99
N ILE A 369 -22.19 -2.46 25.75
CA ILE A 369 -22.03 -1.03 25.45
C ILE A 369 -23.28 -0.54 24.73
N ALA A 370 -23.89 0.54 25.25
CA ALA A 370 -24.94 1.27 24.54
C ALA A 370 -24.29 2.21 23.52
N LEU A 371 -24.50 1.94 22.23
CA LEU A 371 -24.10 2.82 21.14
C LEU A 371 -25.29 3.70 20.77
N VAL A 372 -25.23 4.98 21.15
CA VAL A 372 -26.30 5.95 20.96
C VAL A 372 -26.01 6.75 19.69
N GLY A 373 -26.59 6.29 18.58
CA GLY A 373 -26.26 6.76 17.23
C GLY A 373 -27.47 7.22 16.44
N LYS A 374 -27.21 7.91 15.33
CA LYS A 374 -28.23 8.37 14.37
C LYS A 374 -28.55 7.31 13.31
N TYR A 375 -27.61 6.40 13.05
CA TYR A 375 -27.59 5.44 11.95
C TYR A 375 -27.63 3.98 12.46
N THR A 376 -28.57 3.63 13.33
CA THR A 376 -28.57 2.33 14.02
C THR A 376 -29.19 1.17 13.24
N LYS A 377 -29.88 1.46 12.12
CA LYS A 377 -30.54 0.44 11.30
C LYS A 377 -29.57 -0.39 10.45
N LEU A 378 -28.43 0.19 10.07
CA LEU A 378 -27.39 -0.48 9.31
C LEU A 378 -26.15 -0.62 10.19
N SER A 379 -25.69 -1.85 10.42
CA SER A 379 -24.47 -2.13 11.17
C SER A 379 -23.25 -1.41 10.57
N ASP A 380 -23.26 -1.26 9.24
CA ASP A 380 -22.09 -0.81 8.49
C ASP A 380 -21.84 0.70 8.63
N SER A 381 -22.84 1.46 9.06
CA SER A 381 -22.71 2.90 9.34
C SER A 381 -21.79 3.20 10.54
N TYR A 382 -21.50 2.20 11.38
CA TYR A 382 -20.60 2.31 12.53
C TYR A 382 -19.55 1.19 12.55
N ALA A 383 -19.22 0.62 11.39
CA ALA A 383 -18.34 -0.54 11.30
C ALA A 383 -16.98 -0.32 11.97
N SER A 384 -16.34 0.85 11.79
CA SER A 384 -15.04 1.13 12.41
C SER A 384 -15.14 1.21 13.93
N VAL A 385 -16.20 1.84 14.44
CA VAL A 385 -16.49 1.94 15.88
C VAL A 385 -16.67 0.54 16.48
N ILE A 386 -17.48 -0.31 15.84
CA ILE A 386 -17.74 -1.68 16.30
C ILE A 386 -16.44 -2.48 16.29
N LYS A 387 -15.63 -2.39 15.22
CA LYS A 387 -14.34 -3.09 15.13
C LYS A 387 -13.37 -2.63 16.22
N ALA A 388 -13.31 -1.33 16.53
CA ALA A 388 -12.47 -0.81 17.61
C ALA A 388 -12.91 -1.30 19.00
N LEU A 389 -14.23 -1.43 19.23
CA LEU A 389 -14.78 -2.04 20.44
C LEU A 389 -14.45 -3.54 20.50
N GLU A 390 -14.60 -4.28 19.40
CA GLU A 390 -14.27 -5.71 19.31
C GLU A 390 -12.77 -5.97 19.59
N HIS A 391 -11.87 -5.17 19.00
CA HIS A 391 -10.43 -5.25 19.29
C HIS A 391 -10.14 -5.07 20.79
N SER A 392 -10.82 -4.10 21.41
CA SER A 392 -10.66 -3.79 22.84
C SER A 392 -11.23 -4.88 23.74
N ALA A 393 -12.40 -5.41 23.41
CA ALA A 393 -13.06 -6.50 24.12
C ALA A 393 -12.23 -7.79 24.05
N LEU A 394 -11.67 -8.09 22.87
CA LEU A 394 -10.79 -9.24 22.68
C LEU A 394 -9.51 -9.13 23.51
N ALA A 395 -8.93 -7.92 23.62
CA ALA A 395 -7.74 -7.68 24.44
C ALA A 395 -7.98 -7.91 25.94
N ILE A 396 -9.20 -7.71 26.45
CA ILE A 396 -9.58 -7.98 27.84
C ILE A 396 -10.21 -9.38 28.05
N ASN A 397 -10.40 -10.15 26.98
CA ASN A 397 -11.08 -11.45 26.93
C ASN A 397 -12.57 -11.39 27.32
N TYR A 398 -13.32 -10.43 26.77
CA TYR A 398 -14.77 -10.31 26.94
C TYR A 398 -15.48 -10.46 25.60
N LYS A 399 -16.66 -11.09 25.63
CA LYS A 399 -17.64 -11.04 24.56
C LYS A 399 -18.39 -9.71 24.63
N LEU A 400 -18.29 -8.93 23.56
CA LEU A 400 -18.95 -7.65 23.43
C LEU A 400 -20.41 -7.82 22.99
N GLU A 401 -21.31 -7.15 23.69
CA GLU A 401 -22.69 -6.95 23.26
C GLU A 401 -22.90 -5.45 22.96
N VAL A 402 -23.09 -5.10 21.69
CA VAL A 402 -23.41 -3.71 21.31
C VAL A 402 -24.93 -3.54 21.27
N LYS A 403 -25.46 -2.69 22.15
CA LYS A 403 -26.87 -2.31 22.18
C LYS A 403 -27.05 -1.04 21.37
N TYR A 404 -27.56 -1.18 20.15
CA TYR A 404 -27.85 -0.05 19.28
C TYR A 404 -29.09 0.70 19.77
N ILE A 405 -28.97 2.01 19.91
CA ILE A 405 -30.05 2.90 20.34
C ILE A 405 -30.12 4.06 19.35
N ASP A 406 -31.24 4.21 18.65
CA ASP A 406 -31.48 5.41 17.85
C ASP A 406 -31.61 6.59 18.82
N SER A 407 -30.78 7.60 18.63
CA SER A 407 -30.79 8.78 19.48
C SER A 407 -32.14 9.52 19.47
N ALA A 408 -32.89 9.44 18.37
CA ALA A 408 -34.23 10.03 18.31
C ALA A 408 -35.19 9.36 19.30
N ASP A 409 -35.05 8.04 19.54
CA ASP A 409 -35.93 7.31 20.46
C ASP A 409 -35.76 7.74 21.93
N LEU A 410 -34.69 8.48 22.27
CA LEU A 410 -34.46 9.02 23.61
C LEU A 410 -35.04 10.44 23.81
N GLU A 411 -35.63 11.03 22.78
CA GLU A 411 -36.16 12.40 22.83
C GLU A 411 -37.53 12.47 23.54
N PRO A 412 -37.84 13.60 24.19
CA PRO A 412 -39.15 13.81 24.85
C PRO A 412 -40.34 13.75 23.89
N SER A 413 -40.16 14.10 22.62
CA SER A 413 -41.17 13.96 21.56
C SER A 413 -41.59 12.50 21.38
N THR A 414 -40.62 11.58 21.28
CA THR A 414 -40.90 10.14 21.14
C THR A 414 -41.58 9.56 22.38
N GLN A 415 -41.33 10.09 23.58
CA GLN A 415 -42.08 9.69 24.77
C GLN A 415 -43.59 9.94 24.62
N GLN A 416 -43.98 11.03 23.93
CA GLN A 416 -45.37 11.41 23.71
C GLN A 416 -45.98 10.66 22.52
N GLU A 417 -45.23 10.55 21.42
CA GLU A 417 -45.70 9.98 20.15
C GLU A 417 -45.63 8.45 20.12
N GLU A 418 -44.52 7.86 20.59
CA GLU A 418 -44.24 6.43 20.52
C GLU A 418 -43.62 5.90 21.84
N PRO A 419 -44.37 5.90 22.95
CA PRO A 419 -43.83 5.61 24.29
C PRO A 419 -43.16 4.23 24.39
N VAL A 420 -43.60 3.23 23.63
CA VAL A 420 -43.00 1.89 23.65
C VAL A 420 -41.54 1.93 23.21
N LYS A 421 -41.24 2.60 22.08
CA LYS A 421 -39.87 2.74 21.57
C LYS A 421 -38.99 3.51 22.55
N TYR A 422 -39.54 4.59 23.12
CA TYR A 422 -38.84 5.40 24.12
C TYR A 422 -38.41 4.56 25.33
N HIS A 423 -39.33 3.82 25.95
CA HIS A 423 -39.00 3.04 27.13
C HIS A 423 -38.06 1.86 26.81
N GLU A 424 -38.18 1.24 25.63
CA GLU A 424 -37.25 0.19 25.17
C GLU A 424 -35.82 0.73 24.99
N ALA A 425 -35.67 1.90 24.37
CA ALA A 425 -34.39 2.59 24.20
C ALA A 425 -33.75 2.91 25.56
N TRP A 426 -34.52 3.48 26.49
CA TRP A 426 -34.05 3.74 27.86
C TRP A 426 -33.70 2.48 28.65
N GLN A 427 -34.45 1.39 28.48
CA GLN A 427 -34.13 0.11 29.10
C GLN A 427 -32.79 -0.45 28.60
N LYS A 428 -32.52 -0.35 27.29
CA LYS A 428 -31.22 -0.72 26.70
C LYS A 428 -30.09 0.13 27.26
N LEU A 429 -30.28 1.44 27.35
CA LEU A 429 -29.30 2.38 27.91
C LEU A 429 -29.00 2.06 29.38
N CYS A 430 -30.03 1.91 30.21
CA CYS A 430 -29.90 1.66 31.65
C CYS A 430 -29.20 0.33 31.96
N SER A 431 -29.46 -0.69 31.15
CA SER A 431 -28.86 -2.02 31.30
C SER A 431 -27.43 -2.13 30.77
N ALA A 432 -26.90 -1.12 30.08
CA ALA A 432 -25.55 -1.15 29.54
C ALA A 432 -24.48 -0.90 30.63
N ASN A 433 -23.29 -1.48 30.43
CA ASN A 433 -22.13 -1.27 31.30
C ASN A 433 -21.37 0.02 30.96
N GLY A 434 -21.47 0.50 29.73
CA GLY A 434 -20.91 1.78 29.28
C GLY A 434 -21.71 2.40 28.14
N VAL A 435 -21.49 3.68 27.89
CA VAL A 435 -22.18 4.48 26.87
C VAL A 435 -21.17 5.03 25.88
N LEU A 436 -21.45 4.90 24.59
CA LEU A 436 -20.66 5.47 23.51
C LEU A 436 -21.54 6.34 22.62
N VAL A 437 -21.13 7.58 22.42
CA VAL A 437 -21.76 8.51 21.48
C VAL A 437 -20.76 8.78 20.34
N PRO A 438 -20.99 8.22 19.14
CA PRO A 438 -20.09 8.39 18.02
C PRO A 438 -20.27 9.75 17.34
N GLY A 439 -19.45 10.01 16.31
CA GLY A 439 -19.61 11.16 15.43
C GLY A 439 -20.98 11.20 14.73
N GLY A 440 -21.32 12.38 14.22
CA GLY A 440 -22.56 12.60 13.46
C GLY A 440 -22.66 14.03 12.95
N PHE A 441 -23.71 14.30 12.18
CA PHE A 441 -23.96 15.61 11.57
C PHE A 441 -25.45 15.96 11.60
N GLY A 442 -25.72 17.25 11.72
CA GLY A 442 -27.07 17.82 11.71
C GLY A 442 -27.84 17.62 13.01
N VAL A 443 -29.00 18.28 13.09
CA VAL A 443 -29.80 18.44 14.32
C VAL A 443 -30.52 17.18 14.82
N ARG A 444 -30.80 16.21 13.94
CA ARG A 444 -31.63 15.05 14.29
C ARG A 444 -30.97 14.16 15.34
N GLY A 445 -31.67 13.91 16.45
CA GLY A 445 -31.21 13.01 17.51
C GLY A 445 -30.22 13.67 18.47
N THR A 446 -29.96 14.97 18.34
CA THR A 446 -28.97 15.67 19.18
C THR A 446 -29.43 15.74 20.64
N GLU A 447 -30.69 16.06 20.89
CA GLU A 447 -31.21 16.17 22.26
C GLU A 447 -31.25 14.81 22.97
N GLY A 448 -31.60 13.74 22.26
CA GLY A 448 -31.55 12.39 22.82
C GLY A 448 -30.14 11.94 23.21
N LYS A 449 -29.11 12.32 22.43
CA LYS A 449 -27.69 12.11 22.82
C LYS A 449 -27.33 12.89 24.08
N ILE A 450 -27.76 14.15 24.20
CA ILE A 450 -27.52 14.97 25.41
C ILE A 450 -28.14 14.30 26.64
N GLN A 451 -29.34 13.73 26.54
CA GLN A 451 -29.96 12.98 27.65
C GLN A 451 -29.15 11.73 28.02
N ALA A 452 -28.64 10.99 27.04
CA ALA A 452 -27.80 9.81 27.29
C ALA A 452 -26.49 10.19 28.00
N ILE A 453 -25.85 11.29 27.59
CA ILE A 453 -24.61 11.80 28.20
C ILE A 453 -24.87 12.23 29.65
N ARG A 454 -25.95 12.99 29.88
CA ARG A 454 -26.38 13.41 31.22
C ARG A 454 -26.58 12.20 32.12
N TRP A 455 -27.29 11.18 31.63
CA TRP A 455 -27.54 9.96 32.38
C TRP A 455 -26.22 9.23 32.72
N ALA A 456 -25.31 9.10 31.75
CA ALA A 456 -24.03 8.46 31.97
C ALA A 456 -23.21 9.17 33.06
N ARG A 457 -23.14 10.51 33.00
CA ARG A 457 -22.46 11.35 33.99
C ARG A 457 -23.05 11.19 35.39
N GLN A 458 -24.38 11.28 35.52
CA GLN A 458 -25.06 11.21 36.81
C GLN A 458 -25.00 9.83 37.45
N GLN A 459 -25.08 8.77 36.64
CA GLN A 459 -25.04 7.38 37.11
C GLN A 459 -23.61 6.82 37.21
N LYS A 460 -22.58 7.66 36.97
CA LYS A 460 -21.16 7.29 36.95
C LYS A 460 -20.86 6.12 36.01
N LYS A 461 -21.57 6.03 34.88
CA LYS A 461 -21.40 4.98 33.88
C LYS A 461 -20.27 5.36 32.93
N PRO A 462 -19.29 4.48 32.68
CA PRO A 462 -18.21 4.73 31.73
C PRO A 462 -18.72 5.28 30.39
N PHE A 463 -18.15 6.40 29.95
CA PHE A 463 -18.59 7.15 28.77
C PHE A 463 -17.41 7.46 27.84
N LEU A 464 -17.65 7.30 26.53
CA LEU A 464 -16.77 7.78 25.46
C LEU A 464 -17.58 8.59 24.43
N GLY A 465 -17.24 9.87 24.29
CA GLY A 465 -17.74 10.74 23.23
C GLY A 465 -16.71 10.91 22.11
N ILE A 466 -17.13 10.74 20.86
CA ILE A 466 -16.24 10.83 19.69
C ILE A 466 -16.72 11.94 18.77
N CYS A 467 -15.83 12.87 18.41
CA CYS A 467 -16.13 14.01 17.55
C CYS A 467 -17.37 14.77 18.10
N LEU A 468 -18.52 14.67 17.42
CA LEU A 468 -19.80 15.21 17.92
C LEU A 468 -20.12 14.75 19.35
N GLY A 469 -19.80 13.53 19.75
CA GLY A 469 -20.03 13.05 21.11
C GLY A 469 -19.28 13.85 22.19
N MET A 470 -18.07 14.33 21.90
CA MET A 470 -17.35 15.24 22.79
C MET A 470 -18.04 16.60 22.85
N GLN A 471 -18.42 17.16 21.71
CA GLN A 471 -19.09 18.45 21.61
C GLN A 471 -20.39 18.48 22.43
N LEU A 472 -21.22 17.43 22.29
CA LEU A 472 -22.47 17.31 23.04
C LEU A 472 -22.25 17.08 24.54
N ALA A 473 -21.13 16.49 24.95
CA ALA A 473 -20.78 16.38 26.36
C ALA A 473 -20.46 17.74 26.99
N VAL A 474 -19.80 18.64 26.24
CA VAL A 474 -19.58 20.03 26.67
C VAL A 474 -20.90 20.79 26.74
N CYS A 475 -21.79 20.63 25.75
CA CYS A 475 -23.13 21.23 25.78
C CYS A 475 -23.96 20.73 26.99
N GLU A 476 -23.98 19.42 27.24
CA GLU A 476 -24.68 18.83 28.40
C GLU A 476 -24.16 19.40 29.71
N PHE A 477 -22.85 19.50 29.86
CA PHE A 477 -22.22 20.01 31.08
C PHE A 477 -22.54 21.49 31.30
N ALA A 478 -22.52 22.31 30.24
CA ALA A 478 -22.90 23.72 30.32
C ALA A 478 -24.36 23.89 30.79
N ARG A 479 -25.29 23.12 30.21
CA ARG A 479 -26.73 23.19 30.56
C ARG A 479 -27.00 22.73 32.00
N ASN A 480 -26.35 21.64 32.43
CA ASN A 480 -26.73 20.97 33.68
C ASN A 480 -25.85 21.33 34.89
N VAL A 481 -24.59 21.72 34.67
CA VAL A 481 -23.63 22.03 35.77
C VAL A 481 -23.35 23.53 35.85
N LEU A 482 -23.18 24.22 34.72
CA LEU A 482 -23.02 25.68 34.69
C LEU A 482 -24.36 26.43 34.75
N GLY A 483 -25.46 25.75 34.42
CA GLY A 483 -26.81 26.30 34.45
C GLY A 483 -27.20 27.12 33.22
N TRP A 484 -26.37 27.11 32.17
CA TRP A 484 -26.63 27.82 30.91
C TRP A 484 -27.59 27.02 30.04
N GLN A 485 -28.89 27.14 30.30
CA GLN A 485 -29.92 26.31 29.66
C GLN A 485 -29.96 26.47 28.13
N ASP A 486 -29.59 27.63 27.61
CA ASP A 486 -29.54 27.93 26.17
C ASP A 486 -28.21 27.55 25.51
N ALA A 487 -27.22 27.03 26.26
CA ALA A 487 -25.92 26.66 25.71
C ALA A 487 -26.05 25.63 24.57
N ASN A 488 -25.50 25.96 23.41
CA ASN A 488 -25.60 25.12 22.23
C ASN A 488 -24.40 25.27 21.29
N SER A 489 -24.33 24.37 20.30
CA SER A 489 -23.46 24.52 19.15
C SER A 489 -24.08 25.48 18.14
N THR A 490 -23.26 26.33 17.52
CA THR A 490 -23.68 27.18 16.40
C THR A 490 -24.04 26.35 15.15
N GLU A 491 -23.73 25.06 15.11
CA GLU A 491 -24.26 24.14 14.08
C GLU A 491 -25.78 23.98 14.20
N PHE A 492 -26.30 23.92 15.43
CA PHE A 492 -27.70 23.57 15.71
C PHE A 492 -28.56 24.79 16.01
N ASP A 493 -27.98 25.75 16.73
CA ASP A 493 -28.65 27.01 17.10
C ASP A 493 -27.64 28.17 17.01
N PRO A 494 -27.59 28.86 15.85
CA PRO A 494 -26.70 30.00 15.66
C PRO A 494 -27.00 31.21 16.57
N GLU A 495 -28.20 31.28 17.13
CA GLU A 495 -28.69 32.43 17.91
C GLU A 495 -28.51 32.24 19.44
N THR A 496 -27.87 31.14 19.87
CA THR A 496 -27.56 30.89 21.29
C THR A 496 -26.74 32.02 21.89
N LYS A 497 -27.06 32.44 23.12
CA LYS A 497 -26.26 33.45 23.84
C LYS A 497 -25.01 32.84 24.47
N HIS A 498 -24.96 31.51 24.56
CA HIS A 498 -23.83 30.75 25.08
C HIS A 498 -23.32 29.77 24.00
N PRO A 499 -22.59 30.27 22.98
CA PRO A 499 -22.05 29.46 21.91
C PRO A 499 -20.86 28.63 22.40
N VAL A 500 -21.15 27.48 23.00
CA VAL A 500 -20.15 26.58 23.60
C VAL A 500 -19.34 25.83 22.56
N VAL A 501 -19.91 25.63 21.37
CA VAL A 501 -19.25 25.01 20.21
C VAL A 501 -19.49 25.92 19.01
N ILE A 502 -18.41 26.29 18.31
CA ILE A 502 -18.40 27.28 17.22
C ILE A 502 -17.77 26.71 15.94
N ASP A 503 -18.15 27.22 14.77
CA ASP A 503 -17.45 26.89 13.52
C ASP A 503 -16.05 27.52 13.55
N MET A 504 -15.01 26.69 13.48
CA MET A 504 -13.62 27.14 13.50
C MET A 504 -12.81 26.43 12.41
N PRO A 505 -13.10 26.73 11.13
CA PRO A 505 -12.48 26.03 10.01
C PRO A 505 -10.97 26.34 9.92
N GLU A 506 -10.24 25.47 9.22
CA GLU A 506 -8.83 25.68 8.93
C GLU A 506 -8.63 26.56 7.70
N HIS A 507 -7.66 27.46 7.79
CA HIS A 507 -7.24 28.32 6.70
C HIS A 507 -5.82 27.93 6.31
N ASN A 508 -5.71 26.94 5.42
CA ASN A 508 -4.44 26.38 4.99
C ASN A 508 -3.90 27.14 3.77
N PRO A 509 -2.60 27.51 3.73
CA PRO A 509 -2.01 28.15 2.56
C PRO A 509 -2.25 27.35 1.27
N GLY A 510 -2.75 28.01 0.23
CA GLY A 510 -3.08 27.38 -1.05
C GLY A 510 -4.51 26.85 -1.17
N GLN A 511 -5.32 26.87 -0.10
CA GLN A 511 -6.74 26.57 -0.14
C GLN A 511 -7.56 27.84 0.13
N MET A 512 -8.55 28.13 -0.71
CA MET A 512 -9.43 29.28 -0.52
C MET A 512 -10.63 28.91 0.37
N GLY A 513 -11.00 29.81 1.28
CA GLY A 513 -12.13 29.62 2.20
C GLY A 513 -11.78 28.82 3.45
N GLY A 514 -12.81 28.53 4.26
CA GLY A 514 -12.69 27.71 5.47
C GLY A 514 -12.77 26.23 5.15
N THR A 515 -11.66 25.50 5.36
CA THR A 515 -11.57 24.07 5.11
C THR A 515 -11.87 23.24 6.35
N MET A 516 -12.33 22.01 6.14
CA MET A 516 -12.57 21.05 7.22
C MET A 516 -11.24 20.68 7.90
N ARG A 517 -11.25 20.51 9.22
CA ARG A 517 -10.13 19.89 9.93
C ARG A 517 -10.14 18.40 9.64
N LEU A 518 -9.22 18.00 8.75
CA LEU A 518 -9.20 16.68 8.14
C LEU A 518 -7.80 16.05 8.19
N GLY A 519 -7.77 14.72 8.32
CA GLY A 519 -6.55 13.93 8.31
C GLY A 519 -5.82 13.87 9.65
N LYS A 520 -4.58 13.41 9.64
CA LYS A 520 -3.76 13.25 10.85
C LYS A 520 -3.33 14.60 11.40
N ARG A 521 -3.61 14.85 12.67
CA ARG A 521 -3.18 16.04 13.41
C ARG A 521 -2.58 15.65 14.75
N ARG A 522 -1.68 16.50 15.23
CA ARG A 522 -1.02 16.33 16.52
C ARG A 522 -1.85 16.94 17.63
N THR A 523 -2.08 16.16 18.67
CA THR A 523 -2.67 16.58 19.94
C THR A 523 -1.63 16.44 21.05
N ILE A 524 -1.36 17.54 21.74
CA ILE A 524 -0.44 17.62 22.88
C ILE A 524 -1.21 17.41 24.18
N PHE A 525 -0.69 16.56 25.07
CA PHE A 525 -1.26 16.40 26.41
C PHE A 525 -0.69 17.43 27.38
N ASN A 526 -1.56 18.22 28.00
CA ASN A 526 -1.17 19.27 28.93
C ASN A 526 -1.13 18.79 30.39
N SER A 527 -1.71 17.63 30.68
CA SER A 527 -1.82 17.08 32.04
C SER A 527 -1.14 15.72 32.15
N THR A 528 -0.27 15.55 33.15
CA THR A 528 0.33 14.26 33.51
C THR A 528 -0.65 13.33 34.22
N SER A 529 -1.72 13.87 34.79
CA SER A 529 -2.73 13.09 35.54
C SER A 529 -3.76 12.41 34.64
N SER A 530 -3.79 12.74 33.34
CA SER A 530 -4.77 12.24 32.38
C SER A 530 -4.78 10.71 32.28
N ILE A 531 -5.98 10.14 32.28
CA ILE A 531 -6.18 8.70 32.09
C ILE A 531 -5.79 8.32 30.67
N LEU A 532 -6.20 9.10 29.67
CA LEU A 532 -5.85 8.84 28.28
C LEU A 532 -4.35 8.88 28.05
N ARG A 533 -3.64 9.88 28.59
CA ARG A 533 -2.18 9.95 28.46
C ARG A 533 -1.50 8.66 28.95
N LYS A 534 -1.93 8.12 30.09
CA LYS A 534 -1.42 6.85 30.63
C LYS A 534 -1.73 5.66 29.72
N LEU A 535 -2.93 5.63 29.13
CA LEU A 535 -3.33 4.58 28.18
C LEU A 535 -2.52 4.64 26.87
N TYR A 536 -2.12 5.83 26.44
CA TYR A 536 -1.18 6.04 25.34
C TYR A 536 0.30 5.81 25.72
N GLY A 537 0.59 5.47 26.97
CA GLY A 537 1.95 5.14 27.44
C GLY A 537 2.78 6.35 27.87
N ASP A 538 2.15 7.37 28.46
CA ASP A 538 2.78 8.58 29.01
C ASP A 538 3.49 9.48 27.99
N VAL A 539 3.22 9.29 26.71
CA VAL A 539 3.69 10.15 25.61
C VAL A 539 3.23 11.60 25.78
N GLU A 540 4.04 12.53 25.28
CA GLU A 540 3.74 13.97 25.34
C GLU A 540 2.65 14.38 24.32
N HIS A 541 2.58 13.68 23.20
CA HIS A 541 1.63 13.95 22.14
C HIS A 541 1.19 12.66 21.45
N VAL A 542 0.06 12.75 20.77
CA VAL A 542 -0.50 11.70 19.90
C VAL A 542 -0.85 12.30 18.55
N ASP A 543 -0.76 11.47 17.52
CA ASP A 543 -1.16 11.85 16.17
C ASP A 543 -2.37 10.99 15.76
N GLU A 544 -3.55 11.61 15.67
CA GLU A 544 -4.83 10.95 15.40
C GLU A 544 -5.55 11.64 14.22
N ARG A 545 -6.57 10.96 13.67
CA ARG A 545 -7.28 11.44 12.47
C ARG A 545 -8.52 12.23 12.84
N HIS A 546 -8.69 13.38 12.19
CA HIS A 546 -9.83 14.28 12.38
C HIS A 546 -10.71 14.32 11.14
N ARG A 547 -12.00 14.60 11.35
CA ARG A 547 -13.00 14.87 10.30
C ARG A 547 -14.15 15.67 10.88
N HIS A 548 -13.93 16.97 11.05
CA HIS A 548 -14.94 17.87 11.61
C HIS A 548 -14.65 19.34 11.28
N ARG A 549 -15.59 20.22 11.62
CA ARG A 549 -15.51 21.67 11.39
C ARG A 549 -15.64 22.50 12.67
N PHE A 550 -16.40 21.98 13.63
CA PHE A 550 -16.79 22.69 14.83
C PHE A 550 -15.86 22.36 15.99
N GLU A 551 -15.54 23.38 16.78
CA GLU A 551 -14.63 23.31 17.92
C GLU A 551 -15.29 23.87 19.18
N VAL A 552 -14.85 23.41 20.34
CA VAL A 552 -15.24 24.05 21.62
C VAL A 552 -14.73 25.48 21.62
N ASN A 553 -15.59 26.42 22.00
CA ASN A 553 -15.23 27.83 22.07
C ASN A 553 -14.12 28.06 23.13
N PRO A 554 -12.90 28.46 22.73
CA PRO A 554 -11.77 28.58 23.66
C PRO A 554 -11.99 29.66 24.72
N GLU A 555 -12.81 30.67 24.44
CA GLU A 555 -13.13 31.76 25.37
C GLU A 555 -13.89 31.26 26.60
N LEU A 556 -14.68 30.18 26.45
CA LEU A 556 -15.52 29.64 27.52
C LEU A 556 -14.81 28.55 28.33
N LYS A 557 -13.60 28.15 27.94
CA LYS A 557 -12.82 27.05 28.52
C LYS A 557 -12.72 27.12 30.06
N HIS A 558 -12.40 28.30 30.59
CA HIS A 558 -12.14 28.48 32.04
C HIS A 558 -13.34 28.09 32.91
N HIS A 559 -14.57 28.37 32.44
CA HIS A 559 -15.80 28.05 33.18
C HIS A 559 -16.00 26.54 33.38
N PHE A 560 -15.54 25.72 32.44
CA PHE A 560 -15.64 24.26 32.53
C PHE A 560 -14.58 23.68 33.49
N GLU A 561 -13.33 24.17 33.39
CA GLU A 561 -12.21 23.69 34.21
C GLU A 561 -12.44 23.98 35.71
N GLU A 562 -13.00 25.14 36.05
CA GLU A 562 -13.40 25.49 37.43
C GLU A 562 -14.39 24.51 38.06
N LYS A 563 -15.19 23.81 37.23
CA LYS A 563 -16.20 22.84 37.68
C LYS A 563 -15.77 21.38 37.49
N GLY A 564 -14.51 21.15 37.14
CA GLY A 564 -13.91 19.82 37.07
C GLY A 564 -14.02 19.11 35.72
N LEU A 565 -14.52 19.77 34.66
CA LEU A 565 -14.39 19.26 33.29
C LEU A 565 -13.09 19.79 32.67
N ARG A 566 -12.04 18.96 32.67
CA ARG A 566 -10.69 19.37 32.25
C ARG A 566 -10.48 19.14 30.77
N PHE A 567 -9.79 20.08 30.11
CA PHE A 567 -9.29 19.91 28.75
C PHE A 567 -7.83 19.45 28.79
N VAL A 568 -7.62 18.14 28.68
CA VAL A 568 -6.31 17.51 28.89
C VAL A 568 -5.47 17.42 27.62
N GLY A 569 -6.09 17.57 26.45
CA GLY A 569 -5.43 17.51 25.15
C GLY A 569 -5.79 18.72 24.29
N GLN A 570 -4.79 19.31 23.64
CA GLN A 570 -4.94 20.50 22.78
C GLN A 570 -4.18 20.33 21.46
N ASP A 571 -4.54 21.15 20.46
CA ASP A 571 -3.74 21.24 19.24
C ASP A 571 -2.38 21.92 19.48
N LEU A 572 -1.51 21.91 18.47
CA LEU A 572 -0.18 22.52 18.53
C LEU A 572 -0.20 24.01 18.92
N ALA A 573 -1.25 24.74 18.52
CA ALA A 573 -1.38 26.16 18.82
C ALA A 573 -2.00 26.44 20.20
N GLY A 574 -2.47 25.41 20.91
CA GLY A 574 -3.20 25.55 22.17
C GLY A 574 -4.56 26.23 22.03
N LYS A 575 -5.08 26.36 20.80
CA LYS A 575 -6.35 27.05 20.51
C LYS A 575 -7.52 26.09 20.57
N ARG A 576 -7.35 24.87 20.09
CA ARG A 576 -8.42 23.87 19.97
C ARG A 576 -8.29 22.84 21.07
N MET A 577 -9.41 22.55 21.72
CA MET A 577 -9.48 21.55 22.79
C MET A 577 -9.89 20.22 22.18
N GLU A 578 -9.01 19.23 22.25
CA GLU A 578 -9.16 17.97 21.52
C GLU A 578 -9.59 16.81 22.42
N VAL A 579 -9.36 16.93 23.73
CA VAL A 579 -9.66 15.86 24.71
C VAL A 579 -10.21 16.46 26.00
N ILE A 580 -11.35 15.93 26.44
CA ILE A 580 -11.96 16.23 27.75
C ILE A 580 -11.92 15.02 28.68
N GLU A 581 -11.69 15.28 29.96
CA GLU A 581 -11.84 14.31 31.05
C GLU A 581 -12.61 14.97 32.20
N LEU A 582 -13.58 14.25 32.78
CA LEU A 582 -14.32 14.73 33.95
C LEU A 582 -13.71 14.19 35.25
N GLU A 583 -13.49 15.08 36.21
CA GLU A 583 -13.09 14.71 37.58
C GLU A 583 -14.16 13.90 38.31
N ASP A 584 -13.76 13.08 39.29
CA ASP A 584 -14.66 12.27 40.14
C ASP A 584 -15.59 11.27 39.40
N HIS A 585 -15.27 10.94 38.15
CA HIS A 585 -15.95 9.94 37.34
C HIS A 585 -15.01 8.79 36.94
N PRO A 586 -15.45 7.50 36.98
CA PRO A 586 -14.57 6.35 36.70
C PRO A 586 -13.89 6.39 35.32
N TYR A 587 -14.66 6.79 34.29
CA TYR A 587 -14.18 7.02 32.94
C TYR A 587 -15.19 7.88 32.18
N PHE A 588 -14.95 9.18 32.06
CA PHE A 588 -15.77 10.07 31.22
C PHE A 588 -14.82 10.84 30.33
N VAL A 589 -14.71 10.37 29.09
CA VAL A 589 -13.73 10.84 28.12
C VAL A 589 -14.47 11.29 26.87
N GLY A 590 -14.10 12.45 26.35
CA GLY A 590 -14.51 12.92 25.04
C GLY A 590 -13.28 13.25 24.22
N VAL A 591 -13.28 12.86 22.95
CA VAL A 591 -12.21 13.18 22.00
C VAL A 591 -12.81 13.77 20.72
N GLN A 592 -12.13 14.76 20.14
CA GLN A 592 -12.52 15.36 18.86
C GLN A 592 -12.07 14.52 17.65
N TYR A 593 -10.92 13.85 17.75
CA TYR A 593 -10.45 12.92 16.72
C TYR A 593 -11.30 11.64 16.69
N HIS A 594 -11.06 10.82 15.66
CA HIS A 594 -11.69 9.52 15.43
C HIS A 594 -10.73 8.36 15.78
N PRO A 595 -10.71 7.89 17.04
CA PRO A 595 -9.79 6.84 17.49
C PRO A 595 -10.03 5.46 16.85
N GLU A 596 -11.16 5.26 16.17
CA GLU A 596 -11.53 4.01 15.52
C GLU A 596 -10.68 3.68 14.28
N PHE A 597 -10.17 4.70 13.58
CA PHE A 597 -9.42 4.53 12.34
C PHE A 597 -8.00 3.97 12.58
N THR A 598 -7.42 4.30 13.73
CA THR A 598 -6.08 3.85 14.14
C THR A 598 -6.10 2.54 14.93
N SER A 599 -7.29 1.99 15.22
CA SER A 599 -7.44 0.70 15.90
C SER A 599 -6.94 -0.46 15.04
N ARG A 600 -6.21 -1.41 15.65
CA ARG A 600 -5.77 -2.67 15.02
C ARG A 600 -6.16 -3.86 15.89
N PRO A 601 -6.34 -5.06 15.33
CA PRO A 601 -6.73 -6.25 16.10
C PRO A 601 -5.76 -6.61 17.24
N ILE A 602 -4.45 -6.40 17.03
CA ILE A 602 -3.40 -6.67 18.04
C ILE A 602 -3.11 -5.45 18.92
N LYS A 603 -3.40 -4.24 18.42
CA LYS A 603 -3.14 -2.96 19.08
C LYS A 603 -4.47 -2.19 19.13
N PRO A 604 -5.32 -2.47 20.12
CA PRO A 604 -6.60 -1.79 20.24
C PRO A 604 -6.40 -0.29 20.47
N SER A 605 -7.42 0.49 20.14
CA SER A 605 -7.35 1.94 20.25
C SER A 605 -7.44 2.35 21.73
N PRO A 606 -6.53 3.19 22.27
CA PRO A 606 -6.47 3.48 23.70
C PRO A 606 -7.76 4.04 24.31
N PRO A 607 -8.50 4.98 23.67
CA PRO A 607 -9.78 5.46 24.22
C PRO A 607 -10.86 4.38 24.33
N TYR A 608 -10.95 3.49 23.32
CA TYR A 608 -11.88 2.36 23.35
C TYR A 608 -11.46 1.32 24.38
N PHE A 609 -10.17 1.04 24.46
CA PHE A 609 -9.62 0.09 25.41
C PHE A 609 -9.80 0.55 26.86
N GLY A 610 -9.63 1.85 27.13
CA GLY A 610 -9.95 2.48 28.42
C GLY A 610 -11.42 2.34 28.81
N LEU A 611 -12.34 2.59 27.85
CA LEU A 611 -13.78 2.41 28.05
C LEU A 611 -14.10 0.96 28.47
N LEU A 612 -13.59 -0.03 27.73
CA LEU A 612 -13.85 -1.44 28.00
C LEU A 612 -13.23 -1.88 29.34
N LEU A 613 -12.02 -1.44 29.66
CA LEU A 613 -11.41 -1.67 30.98
C LEU A 613 -12.25 -1.06 32.12
N ALA A 614 -12.84 0.10 31.92
CA ALA A 614 -13.71 0.73 32.90
C ALA A 614 -15.03 -0.05 33.08
N THR A 615 -15.65 -0.50 31.99
CA THR A 615 -16.86 -1.35 32.05
C THR A 615 -16.63 -2.67 32.78
N ALA A 616 -15.43 -3.24 32.64
CA ALA A 616 -15.02 -4.47 33.30
C ALA A 616 -14.46 -4.25 34.72
N VAL A 617 -14.45 -3.01 35.23
CA VAL A 617 -13.87 -2.64 36.54
C VAL A 617 -12.39 -3.05 36.67
N LYS A 618 -11.66 -3.04 35.56
CA LYS A 618 -10.23 -3.42 35.47
C LYS A 618 -9.30 -2.23 35.25
N LEU A 619 -9.81 -1.05 34.92
CA LEU A 619 -9.02 0.13 34.58
C LEU A 619 -7.99 0.50 35.65
N GLN A 620 -8.41 0.65 36.91
CA GLN A 620 -7.47 1.02 37.99
C GLN A 620 -6.37 -0.04 38.18
N SER A 621 -6.73 -1.32 38.15
CA SER A 621 -5.76 -2.41 38.24
C SER A 621 -4.77 -2.43 37.07
N TYR A 622 -5.20 -2.02 35.88
CA TYR A 622 -4.36 -1.92 34.69
C TYR A 622 -3.37 -0.76 34.78
N LEU A 623 -3.84 0.41 35.22
CA LEU A 623 -2.99 1.58 35.43
C LEU A 623 -1.92 1.34 36.51
N ILE A 624 -2.29 0.73 37.65
CA ILE A 624 -1.35 0.40 38.74
C ILE A 624 -0.28 -0.60 38.27
N LYS A 625 -0.62 -1.54 37.39
CA LYS A 625 0.32 -2.50 36.80
C LYS A 625 1.24 -1.90 35.72
N GLY A 626 1.18 -0.59 35.51
CA GLY A 626 1.98 0.12 34.49
C GLY A 626 1.50 -0.17 33.07
N CYS A 627 0.18 -0.21 32.86
CA CYS A 627 -0.46 -0.45 31.57
C CYS A 627 -0.09 -1.80 30.94
N ARG A 628 -0.19 -2.89 31.73
CA ARG A 628 0.15 -4.26 31.31
C ARG A 628 -1.05 -5.19 31.44
N LEU A 629 -1.44 -5.81 30.32
CA LEU A 629 -2.55 -6.77 30.27
C LEU A 629 -2.21 -8.15 30.88
N SER A 630 -0.93 -8.55 30.90
CA SER A 630 -0.46 -9.81 31.51
C SER A 630 1.08 -9.90 31.54
N PRO A 631 1.70 -10.59 32.52
CA PRO A 631 3.14 -10.84 32.57
C PRO A 631 3.70 -11.59 31.34
N ARG A 632 2.87 -12.39 30.63
CA ARG A 632 3.32 -13.21 29.49
C ARG A 632 3.46 -12.44 28.17
N MET A 633 2.85 -11.25 28.03
CA MET A 633 2.98 -10.46 26.79
C MET A 633 4.37 -9.81 26.62
N ASN A 634 5.19 -9.78 27.69
CA ASN A 634 6.44 -9.02 27.72
C ASN A 634 7.65 -9.74 27.09
N GLN A 635 7.62 -11.05 26.87
CA GLN A 635 8.72 -11.69 26.13
C GLN A 635 8.76 -11.23 24.66
N TYR A 636 7.64 -10.72 24.14
CA TYR A 636 7.49 -10.40 22.72
C TYR A 636 7.61 -8.90 22.41
N GLN A 637 7.11 -7.99 23.27
CA GLN A 637 7.25 -6.53 23.05
C GLN A 637 8.68 -6.00 23.34
N GLN A 638 9.44 -6.66 24.21
CA GLN A 638 10.85 -6.32 24.44
C GLN A 638 11.76 -6.70 23.25
N GLN A 639 11.33 -7.62 22.38
CA GLN A 639 12.10 -7.98 21.19
C GLN A 639 11.93 -6.98 20.04
N THR A 640 10.75 -6.37 19.87
CA THR A 640 10.51 -5.32 18.85
C THR A 640 11.20 -4.00 19.19
N SER A 641 11.29 -3.65 20.47
CA SER A 641 12.07 -2.50 20.93
C SER A 641 13.58 -2.77 20.85
N ARG A 642 14.03 -4.02 21.11
CA ARG A 642 15.42 -4.43 20.88
C ARG A 642 15.80 -4.50 19.40
N SER A 643 14.92 -4.92 18.49
CA SER A 643 15.22 -4.93 17.05
C SER A 643 15.42 -3.52 16.50
N ASN A 644 14.69 -2.53 17.03
CA ASN A 644 14.89 -1.12 16.69
C ASN A 644 16.16 -0.52 17.32
N LEU A 645 16.64 -1.06 18.45
CA LEU A 645 17.95 -0.69 18.98
C LEU A 645 19.11 -1.35 18.19
N TYR A 646 18.93 -2.57 17.67
CA TYR A 646 19.95 -3.26 16.88
C TYR A 646 20.19 -2.64 15.50
N SER A 647 19.22 -1.92 14.93
CA SER A 647 19.41 -1.12 13.70
C SER A 647 20.12 0.20 13.96
N VAL A 648 19.90 0.84 15.12
CA VAL A 648 20.58 2.09 15.51
C VAL A 648 22.04 1.84 15.92
N VAL A 649 22.33 0.77 16.66
CA VAL A 649 23.71 0.48 17.14
C VAL A 649 24.65 0.00 16.02
N LYS A 650 24.13 -0.44 14.86
CA LYS A 650 24.97 -0.75 13.68
C LYS A 650 25.30 0.46 12.80
N ALA A 651 24.63 1.59 12.99
CA ALA A 651 24.93 2.84 12.27
C ALA A 651 26.05 3.66 12.95
N GLU A 652 26.35 3.41 14.23
CA GLU A 652 27.39 4.13 14.99
C GLU A 652 28.67 3.33 15.28
N ALA A 653 28.75 2.07 14.82
CA ALA A 653 29.94 1.22 14.98
C ALA A 653 30.83 1.21 13.71
N SER A 654 31.24 2.37 13.21
CA SER A 654 32.33 2.48 12.24
C SER A 654 33.04 3.84 12.30
N SER A 655 33.56 4.19 13.47
CA SER A 655 34.56 5.27 13.61
C SER A 655 35.30 5.14 14.95
N THR A 656 36.24 4.21 15.02
CA THR A 656 37.23 4.18 16.10
C THR A 656 38.34 5.21 15.83
N PRO A 657 38.58 6.20 16.73
CA PRO A 657 39.80 7.01 16.67
C PRO A 657 40.97 6.23 17.29
N PRO A 658 42.23 6.42 16.85
CA PRO A 658 43.36 5.74 17.45
C PRO A 658 43.72 6.37 18.79
N LEU A 659 43.85 5.53 19.81
CA LEU A 659 44.39 5.90 21.12
C LEU A 659 45.89 6.18 21.04
N ALA A 660 46.28 7.30 21.66
CA ALA A 660 47.66 7.66 21.94
C ALA A 660 48.28 6.71 22.98
N THR A 661 49.56 6.38 22.80
CA THR A 661 50.41 5.82 23.86
C THR A 661 51.75 6.59 23.85
N SER A 662 52.14 7.02 25.04
CA SER A 662 53.38 7.75 25.35
C SER A 662 54.64 6.93 25.09
N MET A 663 55.73 7.55 24.61
CA MET A 663 57.00 7.74 25.36
C MET A 663 58.11 8.33 24.47
N ALA A 664 58.68 9.43 24.97
CA ALA A 664 60.10 9.83 25.04
C ALA A 664 61.09 9.72 23.83
N ASN A 665 61.76 10.87 23.64
CA ASN A 665 63.20 11.09 23.36
C ASN A 665 63.73 11.40 21.94
N SER A 666 64.22 12.65 21.85
CA SER A 666 65.55 13.08 21.39
C SER A 666 65.78 13.46 19.92
N THR A 667 65.96 14.79 19.73
CA THR A 667 67.06 15.49 19.02
C THR A 667 67.60 14.95 17.69
N THR A 668 67.45 15.72 16.60
CA THR A 668 68.52 16.52 15.93
C THR A 668 68.02 17.24 14.65
N ILE A 669 68.71 18.32 14.28
CA ILE A 669 68.46 19.38 13.27
C ILE A 669 69.53 19.20 12.13
N PRO A 670 69.63 19.94 10.99
CA PRO A 670 68.71 20.33 9.88
C PRO A 670 69.23 19.98 8.44
N GLY A 671 68.43 20.25 7.40
CA GLY A 671 68.90 20.61 6.04
C GLY A 671 67.79 20.61 4.98
N LYS A 672 67.17 21.75 4.62
CA LYS A 672 67.43 22.59 3.41
C LYS A 672 67.15 21.84 2.08
N VAL A 673 66.36 22.27 1.09
CA VAL A 673 65.66 23.53 0.74
C VAL A 673 64.60 23.22 -0.36
N LEU A 674 63.64 24.14 -0.52
CA LEU A 674 63.05 24.69 -1.77
C LEU A 674 61.61 24.27 -2.16
N GLY A 675 60.70 25.26 -2.09
CA GLY A 675 59.57 25.37 -3.03
C GLY A 675 58.16 25.61 -2.45
N THR A 676 57.90 26.76 -1.82
CA THR A 676 56.55 27.37 -1.63
C THR A 676 55.99 27.89 -2.98
N PRO A 677 54.71 28.34 -3.13
CA PRO A 677 53.68 28.68 -2.12
C PRO A 677 52.25 28.17 -2.39
N GLY A 678 51.37 28.34 -1.40
CA GLY A 678 49.94 27.98 -1.41
C GLY A 678 49.01 28.97 -2.13
N PRO A 679 47.92 29.41 -1.48
CA PRO A 679 46.63 28.71 -1.46
C PRO A 679 45.48 29.61 -1.96
N ALA A 680 44.33 29.03 -2.35
CA ALA A 680 43.12 29.82 -2.56
C ALA A 680 41.82 29.03 -2.28
N GLY A 681 41.04 29.55 -1.32
CA GLY A 681 39.62 29.82 -1.53
C GLY A 681 38.60 28.73 -1.18
N ARG A 682 37.95 28.87 -0.02
CA ARG A 682 36.60 28.33 0.25
C ARG A 682 35.56 29.12 -0.55
N LEU A 683 34.53 28.42 -1.06
CA LEU A 683 33.16 28.94 -1.24
C LEU A 683 32.14 27.78 -1.05
N SER A 684 30.98 28.14 -0.51
CA SER A 684 29.91 27.36 0.11
C SER A 684 29.05 26.50 -0.86
N PRO A 685 28.26 25.51 -0.38
CA PRO A 685 27.34 24.75 -1.22
C PRO A 685 25.93 25.39 -1.26
N GLU A 686 25.50 25.83 -2.44
CA GLU A 686 24.08 25.96 -2.81
C GLU A 686 23.64 24.74 -3.62
N GLY A 687 22.34 24.42 -3.52
CA GLY A 687 21.75 23.14 -3.86
C GLY A 687 21.75 22.73 -5.34
N GLY A 688 21.54 21.43 -5.55
CA GLY A 688 21.34 20.81 -6.86
C GLY A 688 21.08 19.31 -6.68
N GLN A 689 20.00 18.84 -7.30
CA GLN A 689 19.50 17.46 -7.27
C GLN A 689 20.53 16.45 -7.75
N TYR A 690 20.61 15.28 -7.09
CA TYR A 690 21.36 14.13 -7.60
C TYR A 690 20.52 13.41 -8.66
N GLU A 691 20.77 13.73 -9.92
CA GLU A 691 20.36 12.95 -11.09
C GLU A 691 21.58 12.17 -11.57
N PHE A 692 21.61 10.85 -11.35
CA PHE A 692 22.70 9.98 -11.83
C PHE A 692 22.17 9.05 -12.92
N ILE A 693 22.06 9.59 -14.14
CA ILE A 693 22.21 8.81 -15.37
C ILE A 693 23.57 9.23 -15.95
N LEU A 694 24.56 8.35 -15.85
CA LEU A 694 25.85 8.56 -16.51
C LEU A 694 25.63 8.37 -18.02
N GLN A 695 25.36 9.45 -18.75
CA GLN A 695 25.46 9.45 -20.22
C GLN A 695 26.87 9.01 -20.62
N VAL A 696 26.98 7.90 -21.35
CA VAL A 696 28.29 7.29 -21.65
C VAL A 696 29.03 8.05 -22.75
N LEU A 697 28.29 8.67 -23.67
CA LEU A 697 28.79 9.62 -24.65
C LEU A 697 28.26 11.01 -24.29
N SER A 698 29.14 12.02 -24.15
CA SER A 698 28.68 13.38 -23.89
C SER A 698 28.40 14.14 -25.19
N LYS A 699 27.46 15.10 -25.15
CA LYS A 699 27.15 16.03 -26.27
C LYS A 699 28.42 16.56 -26.95
N LYS A 700 29.34 17.10 -26.15
CA LYS A 700 30.65 17.59 -26.61
C LYS A 700 31.46 16.54 -27.40
N LYS A 701 31.48 15.30 -26.94
CA LYS A 701 32.27 14.22 -27.54
C LYS A 701 31.63 13.69 -28.82
N LEU A 702 30.29 13.69 -28.90
CA LEU A 702 29.55 13.40 -30.12
C LEU A 702 29.81 14.47 -31.19
N GLN A 703 29.80 15.76 -30.81
CA GLN A 703 30.13 16.86 -31.72
C GLN A 703 31.58 16.80 -32.21
N ASP A 704 32.53 16.43 -31.34
CA ASP A 704 33.93 16.20 -31.74
C ASP A 704 34.05 15.05 -32.75
N LEU A 705 33.31 13.94 -32.57
CA LEU A 705 33.27 12.80 -33.50
C LEU A 705 32.65 13.16 -34.86
N VAL A 706 31.61 13.98 -34.87
CA VAL A 706 30.97 14.46 -36.11
C VAL A 706 31.94 15.34 -36.91
N ARG A 707 32.69 16.22 -36.23
CA ARG A 707 33.70 17.09 -36.85
C ARG A 707 34.90 16.32 -37.42
N GLU A 708 35.23 15.15 -36.87
CA GLU A 708 36.27 14.27 -37.43
C GLU A 708 35.84 13.66 -38.78
N ILE A 709 34.54 13.59 -39.06
CA ILE A 709 33.97 12.97 -40.27
C ILE A 709 33.67 14.03 -41.32
N ASP A 710 33.03 15.13 -40.91
CA ASP A 710 32.86 16.33 -41.74
C ASP A 710 33.02 17.59 -40.87
N PRO A 711 34.07 18.40 -41.08
CA PRO A 711 34.31 19.61 -40.30
C PRO A 711 33.21 20.67 -40.42
N ASN A 712 32.37 20.61 -41.46
CA ASN A 712 31.34 21.60 -41.75
C ASN A 712 29.93 21.18 -41.32
N GLU A 713 29.74 19.93 -40.89
CA GLU A 713 28.43 19.41 -40.49
C GLU A 713 28.08 19.85 -39.06
N GLN A 714 26.85 20.34 -38.87
CA GLN A 714 26.28 20.64 -37.54
C GLN A 714 25.04 19.78 -37.34
N LEU A 715 24.99 19.05 -36.23
CA LEU A 715 23.81 18.27 -35.87
C LEU A 715 22.74 19.19 -35.28
N ASP A 716 21.49 18.99 -35.71
CA ASP A 716 20.32 19.52 -35.00
C ASP A 716 20.22 18.91 -33.60
N GLU A 717 19.71 19.68 -32.64
CA GLU A 717 19.62 19.26 -31.22
C GLU A 717 18.81 17.97 -31.03
N ASP A 718 17.70 17.82 -31.78
CA ASP A 718 16.87 16.61 -31.76
C ASP A 718 17.61 15.37 -32.31
N VAL A 719 18.49 15.56 -33.30
CA VAL A 719 19.31 14.49 -33.90
C VAL A 719 20.45 14.13 -32.96
N GLU A 720 21.03 15.12 -32.29
CA GLU A 720 22.06 14.92 -31.27
C GLU A 720 21.52 14.08 -30.10
N GLU A 721 20.32 14.38 -29.60
CA GLU A 721 19.69 13.60 -28.52
C GLU A 721 19.30 12.18 -28.97
N MET A 722 18.81 12.02 -30.20
CA MET A 722 18.52 10.69 -30.75
C MET A 722 19.80 9.83 -30.85
N LEU A 723 20.91 10.41 -31.31
CA LEU A 723 22.19 9.69 -31.44
C LEU A 723 22.77 9.30 -30.08
N LEU A 724 22.61 10.16 -29.06
CA LEU A 724 22.99 9.85 -27.69
C LEU A 724 22.15 8.71 -27.11
N GLN A 725 20.84 8.72 -27.33
CA GLN A 725 19.95 7.63 -26.90
C GLN A 725 20.32 6.31 -27.57
N VAL A 726 20.61 6.31 -28.88
CA VAL A 726 21.03 5.11 -29.61
C VAL A 726 22.36 4.57 -29.08
N ALA A 727 23.29 5.44 -28.69
CA ALA A 727 24.55 5.04 -28.09
C ALA A 727 24.36 4.37 -26.72
N ASP A 728 23.48 4.92 -25.87
CA ASP A 728 23.16 4.34 -24.57
C ASP A 728 22.44 2.98 -24.71
N ASP A 729 21.46 2.88 -25.63
CA ASP A 729 20.74 1.63 -25.92
C ASP A 729 21.68 0.53 -26.45
N PHE A 730 22.64 0.90 -27.31
CA PHE A 730 23.65 -0.02 -27.81
C PHE A 730 24.51 -0.58 -26.67
N ILE A 731 24.98 0.28 -25.76
CA ILE A 731 25.83 -0.12 -24.64
C ILE A 731 25.05 -1.00 -23.66
N GLU A 732 23.82 -0.63 -23.32
CA GLU A 732 22.97 -1.42 -22.44
C GLU A 732 22.71 -2.81 -23.03
N SER A 733 22.43 -2.90 -24.33
CA SER A 733 22.24 -4.15 -25.05
C SER A 733 23.48 -5.04 -24.98
N VAL A 734 24.66 -4.49 -25.26
CA VAL A 734 25.93 -5.23 -25.27
C VAL A 734 26.31 -5.72 -23.87
N VAL A 735 26.21 -4.86 -22.85
CA VAL A 735 26.56 -5.21 -21.47
C VAL A 735 25.61 -6.26 -20.91
N THR A 736 24.31 -6.10 -21.15
CA THR A 736 23.29 -7.04 -20.68
C THR A 736 23.50 -8.42 -21.27
N ALA A 737 23.74 -8.51 -22.58
CA ALA A 737 23.99 -9.77 -23.25
C ALA A 737 25.31 -10.43 -22.80
N ALA A 738 26.39 -9.65 -22.66
CA ALA A 738 27.67 -10.16 -22.18
C ALA A 738 27.56 -10.70 -20.73
N CYS A 739 26.79 -10.03 -19.86
CA CYS A 739 26.51 -10.52 -18.51
C CYS A 739 25.71 -11.83 -18.51
N GLN A 740 24.76 -11.99 -19.43
CA GLN A 740 24.01 -13.23 -19.58
C GLN A 740 24.91 -14.38 -20.08
N LEU A 741 25.82 -14.10 -21.01
CA LEU A 741 26.79 -15.07 -21.51
C LEU A 741 27.77 -15.51 -20.42
N ALA A 742 28.26 -14.57 -19.59
CA ALA A 742 29.08 -14.86 -18.42
C ALA A 742 28.34 -15.77 -17.41
N ARG A 743 27.05 -15.51 -17.16
CA ARG A 743 26.19 -16.37 -16.33
C ARG A 743 26.00 -17.76 -16.92
N HIS A 744 25.82 -17.88 -18.24
CA HIS A 744 25.65 -19.16 -18.92
C HIS A 744 26.90 -20.06 -18.79
N ARG A 745 28.10 -19.47 -18.78
CA ARG A 745 29.35 -20.18 -18.49
C ARG A 745 29.65 -20.35 -16.99
N LYS A 746 28.72 -19.96 -16.12
CA LYS A 746 28.85 -19.98 -14.64
C LYS A 746 30.06 -19.19 -14.14
N SER A 747 30.41 -18.11 -14.82
CA SER A 747 31.48 -17.19 -14.41
C SER A 747 30.89 -15.93 -13.77
N ASN A 748 31.57 -15.44 -12.74
CA ASN A 748 31.28 -14.15 -12.11
C ASN A 748 32.15 -13.01 -12.67
N THR A 749 33.02 -13.32 -13.64
CA THR A 749 33.85 -12.34 -14.34
C THR A 749 33.36 -12.19 -15.77
N LEU A 750 33.24 -10.96 -16.26
CA LEU A 750 32.98 -10.65 -17.66
C LEU A 750 34.30 -10.79 -18.43
N GLU A 751 34.31 -11.51 -19.54
CA GLU A 751 35.47 -11.61 -20.42
C GLU A 751 35.20 -10.96 -21.77
N VAL A 752 36.25 -10.50 -22.45
CA VAL A 752 36.15 -9.85 -23.77
C VAL A 752 35.41 -10.72 -24.78
N LYS A 753 35.53 -12.04 -24.66
CA LYS A 753 34.81 -13.01 -25.49
C LYS A 753 33.29 -12.99 -25.34
N ASP A 754 32.77 -12.63 -24.15
CA ASP A 754 31.33 -12.52 -23.91
C ASP A 754 30.75 -11.30 -24.65
N VAL A 755 31.54 -10.22 -24.72
CA VAL A 755 31.20 -8.99 -25.46
C VAL A 755 31.33 -9.23 -26.98
N GLN A 756 32.45 -9.80 -27.40
CA GLN A 756 32.74 -10.11 -28.81
C GLN A 756 31.66 -10.99 -29.45
N LEU A 757 31.14 -11.99 -28.72
CA LEU A 757 30.11 -12.90 -29.24
C LEU A 757 28.77 -12.19 -29.52
N HIS A 758 28.40 -11.19 -28.72
CA HIS A 758 27.17 -10.42 -28.94
C HIS A 758 27.35 -9.40 -30.07
N LEU A 759 28.48 -8.70 -30.10
CA LEU A 759 28.85 -7.76 -31.16
C LEU A 759 28.86 -8.44 -32.54
N GLU A 760 29.44 -9.63 -32.63
CA GLU A 760 29.49 -10.39 -33.89
C GLU A 760 28.09 -10.88 -34.33
N ARG A 761 27.27 -11.38 -33.38
CA ARG A 761 25.96 -11.97 -33.70
C ARG A 761 24.86 -10.98 -34.01
N GLN A 762 24.86 -9.83 -33.35
CA GLN A 762 23.75 -8.86 -33.42
C GLN A 762 24.12 -7.61 -34.21
N TRP A 763 25.40 -7.23 -34.21
CA TRP A 763 25.86 -5.96 -34.78
C TRP A 763 26.87 -6.15 -35.92
N ASN A 764 27.31 -7.39 -36.19
CA ASN A 764 28.34 -7.73 -37.18
C ASN A 764 29.63 -6.90 -36.97
N MET A 765 30.02 -6.72 -35.71
CA MET A 765 31.20 -5.96 -35.28
C MET A 765 32.26 -6.87 -34.66
N TRP A 766 33.54 -6.48 -34.80
CA TRP A 766 34.67 -7.21 -34.21
C TRP A 766 35.59 -6.28 -33.43
N ILE A 767 35.99 -6.74 -32.24
CA ILE A 767 37.02 -6.11 -31.42
C ILE A 767 38.38 -6.53 -32.01
N PRO A 768 39.20 -5.57 -32.49
CA PRO A 768 40.52 -5.88 -33.04
C PRO A 768 41.38 -6.70 -32.07
N GLY A 769 41.92 -7.83 -32.52
CA GLY A 769 42.72 -8.74 -31.70
C GLY A 769 41.95 -9.87 -31.00
N PHE A 770 40.61 -9.89 -31.07
CA PHE A 770 39.76 -10.94 -30.51
C PHE A 770 38.90 -11.59 -31.61
N GLY A 771 39.52 -12.44 -32.44
CA GLY A 771 38.84 -13.22 -33.47
C GLY A 771 38.14 -14.47 -32.91
N SER A 772 37.03 -14.88 -33.52
CA SER A 772 36.16 -15.99 -33.10
C SER A 772 36.75 -17.40 -33.31
N ASP A 773 38.07 -17.53 -33.46
CA ASP A 773 38.75 -18.81 -33.69
C ASP A 773 38.85 -19.69 -32.42
N GLU A 774 38.61 -19.14 -31.22
CA GLU A 774 38.60 -19.92 -29.97
C GLU A 774 37.20 -20.34 -29.50
N ILE A 775 36.13 -20.06 -30.26
CA ILE A 775 34.75 -20.43 -29.89
C ILE A 775 34.07 -21.21 -31.02
N ARG A 776 34.59 -22.41 -31.32
CA ARG A 776 33.82 -23.49 -31.98
C ARG A 776 33.61 -24.66 -30.99
N PRO A 777 32.46 -25.34 -31.04
CA PRO A 777 31.78 -25.85 -29.84
C PRO A 777 32.25 -27.24 -29.41
N TYR A 778 32.55 -27.43 -28.11
CA TYR A 778 32.82 -28.75 -27.54
C TYR A 778 31.65 -29.26 -26.66
N LYS A 779 30.70 -29.95 -27.32
CA LYS A 779 30.15 -31.29 -26.99
C LYS A 779 28.77 -31.45 -27.62
N LYS A 780 28.72 -32.15 -28.76
CA LYS A 780 27.53 -32.93 -29.14
C LYS A 780 27.28 -33.92 -27.99
N ALA A 781 26.08 -33.89 -27.41
CA ALA A 781 25.65 -34.93 -26.48
C ALA A 781 25.75 -36.29 -27.18
N CYS A 782 26.42 -37.25 -26.54
CA CYS A 782 26.47 -38.62 -27.03
C CYS A 782 25.03 -39.16 -26.99
N THR A 783 24.48 -39.48 -28.16
CA THR A 783 23.12 -40.01 -28.28
C THR A 783 23.11 -41.43 -27.70
N THR A 784 22.26 -41.66 -26.70
CA THR A 784 22.07 -42.97 -26.09
C THR A 784 21.51 -43.96 -27.12
N GLU A 785 21.86 -45.23 -26.99
CA GLU A 785 21.44 -46.25 -27.97
C GLU A 785 19.93 -46.47 -28.00
N ALA A 786 19.27 -46.21 -26.88
CA ALA A 786 17.82 -46.13 -26.80
C ALA A 786 17.24 -45.01 -27.69
N HIS A 787 17.90 -43.86 -27.80
CA HIS A 787 17.46 -42.76 -28.65
C HIS A 787 17.64 -43.09 -30.15
N LYS A 788 18.74 -43.76 -30.52
CA LYS A 788 18.97 -44.20 -31.91
C LYS A 788 17.94 -45.25 -32.34
N GLN A 789 17.60 -46.20 -31.47
CA GLN A 789 16.56 -47.19 -31.74
C GLN A 789 15.18 -46.55 -31.88
N ARG A 790 14.84 -45.58 -31.02
CA ARG A 790 13.57 -44.85 -31.06
C ARG A 790 13.42 -44.04 -32.36
N MET A 791 14.49 -43.38 -32.80
CA MET A 791 14.52 -42.64 -34.06
C MET A 791 14.49 -43.55 -35.30
N ALA A 792 15.10 -44.74 -35.23
CA ALA A 792 15.01 -45.75 -36.28
C ALA A 792 13.59 -46.31 -36.41
N LEU A 793 12.89 -46.51 -35.29
CA LEU A 793 11.49 -46.94 -35.27
C LEU A 793 10.60 -45.87 -35.90
N ILE A 794 10.77 -44.61 -35.49
CA ILE A 794 10.04 -43.46 -36.03
C ILE A 794 10.22 -43.36 -37.55
N ARG A 795 11.47 -43.44 -38.04
CA ARG A 795 11.77 -43.43 -39.49
C ARG A 795 11.17 -44.60 -40.26
N LYS A 796 10.98 -45.76 -39.63
CA LYS A 796 10.30 -46.91 -40.23
C LYS A 796 8.79 -46.68 -40.33
N THR A 797 8.18 -46.02 -39.36
CA THR A 797 6.76 -45.62 -39.38
C THR A 797 6.46 -44.44 -40.30
N THR A 798 7.42 -43.56 -40.59
CA THR A 798 7.21 -42.45 -41.55
C THR A 798 7.45 -42.85 -43.01
N LYS A 799 7.94 -44.08 -43.27
CA LYS A 799 8.18 -44.64 -44.61
C LYS A 799 7.18 -45.73 -45.02
N LYS A 800 6.24 -46.08 -44.15
CA LYS A 800 4.99 -46.78 -44.48
C LYS A 800 3.88 -45.75 -44.52
#